data_AF-A0A2N4WS95-F1
#
_entry.id   AF-A0A2N4WS95-F1
#
_cell.length_a   1.000
_cell.length_b   1.000
_cell.length_c   1.000
_cell.angle_alpha   90.00
_cell.angle_beta   90.00
_cell.angle_gamma   90.00
#
_symmetry.space_group_name_H-M   'P 1'
#
loop_
_entity.id
_entity.type
_entity.pdbx_description
1 polymer ?
#
loop_
_entity_poly.entity_id
_entity_poly.type
_entity_poly.pdbx_seq_one_letter_code
_entity_poly.pdbx_strand_id
1 'polypeptide(L)'
;MNDCRFMPPVRALYRVLQPRHRTGIIAAGAEGDGTTMIPARLRAGAALALVMAAISGAQAQNASEATRVAQAAALAALPDEGARDAAFSTRGFLATGTQPLILNAAGKPVWNLAAYDFVKGPAPDTVNPSLWRHMTHLKHHGLYQVTPNVWQVRGFDVSNMTIIRGATGWIVIDPLTSVEAAQAALALVNATLGQRPVSGLIYSHSHGDHFGGARGVVEPDAVKAGRVPVIAPEGFMEEATSENVMAGGAMMRRAAYQFGTGLTPGPAGQMGSGIGMGLSAGTLSLIAPTDTIAKTGETRLVDGISLEFQIVSGTEAPAEFNVFIRPEKTFLAAEIATCTLHNILTPRGAKVRDARAWAHYLDEAARRYAPASDVVISSHCWPIFGRAEGTAWLTAQRDNYRWLHDQTVRRMNRGETMHEIAEALENAAPPGLAGEWSARGYYGTVSHNAKAIYQFYLGWYDAVPANLHAHPPVARAQRLVEALGGAERTLALAETAMAAGDYRWASDLLQNLVFAAPDNAAAKARLAHSYQQQGYQAESAIWRNQFLGAASDLTRGRAAMTAAQSADLIAALATQELLDSAATRFAPERFGTRPLVIGIDLTDRNEQAMIEANGQAMIGRVGTLPKAPDVTIRGPRLALLALFFLKQPVSALEGGGLQVEGDKAALQGLIDALDPMPQGFEIVTP
;
A
#
# COMPACT_ATOMS: atom_id res chain seq x y z
N MET A 1 -12.05 -17.38 -64.65
CA MET A 1 -13.03 -16.45 -65.26
C MET A 1 -13.51 -15.50 -64.17
N ASN A 2 -13.36 -14.20 -64.40
CA ASN A 2 -14.00 -13.03 -63.79
C ASN A 2 -14.20 -12.95 -62.26
N ASP A 3 -13.23 -12.30 -61.60
CA ASP A 3 -13.32 -10.93 -61.04
C ASP A 3 -14.55 -10.36 -60.26
N CYS A 4 -14.17 -9.65 -59.18
CA CYS A 4 -14.60 -8.29 -58.76
C CYS A 4 -15.90 -7.97 -57.96
N ARG A 5 -15.66 -7.58 -56.69
CA ARG A 5 -15.80 -6.22 -56.07
C ARG A 5 -17.18 -5.50 -55.83
N PHE A 6 -17.19 -4.77 -54.69
CA PHE A 6 -17.87 -3.49 -54.33
C PHE A 6 -19.41 -3.38 -54.06
N MET A 7 -19.79 -3.37 -52.76
CA MET A 7 -20.38 -2.24 -51.95
C MET A 7 -21.70 -1.49 -52.37
N PRO A 8 -22.28 -0.51 -51.60
CA PRO A 8 -23.63 -0.56 -50.98
C PRO A 8 -24.59 0.57 -51.51
N PRO A 9 -25.36 1.40 -50.74
CA PRO A 9 -26.28 1.26 -49.57
C PRO A 9 -27.70 1.92 -49.79
N VAL A 10 -28.69 1.78 -48.89
CA VAL A 10 -29.84 2.75 -48.73
C VAL A 10 -30.37 2.84 -47.27
N ARG A 11 -30.77 4.05 -46.81
CA ARG A 11 -31.55 4.35 -45.58
C ARG A 11 -32.92 4.98 -45.92
N ALA A 12 -33.97 4.68 -45.14
CA ALA A 12 -35.12 5.55 -44.83
C ALA A 12 -35.79 5.00 -43.54
N LEU A 13 -36.16 5.70 -42.45
CA LEU A 13 -36.61 7.06 -42.11
C LEU A 13 -38.13 7.14 -41.85
N TYR A 14 -38.54 7.47 -40.62
CA TYR A 14 -39.90 7.94 -40.30
C TYR A 14 -39.93 9.07 -39.24
N ARG A 15 -41.05 9.82 -39.28
CA ARG A 15 -41.34 11.15 -38.70
C ARG A 15 -42.65 11.07 -37.88
N VAL A 16 -43.06 11.98 -36.98
CA VAL A 16 -42.57 13.25 -36.37
C VAL A 16 -43.50 13.54 -35.16
N LEU A 17 -43.20 14.48 -34.23
CA LEU A 17 -44.23 15.43 -33.73
C LEU A 17 -43.65 16.66 -32.98
N GLN A 18 -44.19 17.84 -33.31
CA GLN A 18 -44.03 19.16 -32.67
C GLN A 18 -45.34 19.96 -32.85
N PRO A 19 -45.61 20.94 -31.99
CA PRO A 19 -46.04 22.27 -32.45
C PRO A 19 -45.22 23.39 -31.74
N ARG A 20 -44.58 24.36 -32.43
CA ARG A 20 -45.08 25.48 -33.28
C ARG A 20 -45.81 26.59 -32.53
N HIS A 21 -45.27 27.82 -32.57
CA HIS A 21 -45.73 28.96 -33.41
C HIS A 21 -44.80 30.20 -33.19
N ARG A 22 -44.13 30.73 -34.24
CA ARG A 22 -44.48 31.91 -35.10
C ARG A 22 -44.29 33.30 -34.44
N THR A 23 -43.92 34.41 -35.10
CA THR A 23 -43.05 34.80 -36.27
C THR A 23 -43.30 36.28 -36.59
N GLY A 24 -42.28 37.06 -36.98
CA GLY A 24 -42.42 38.39 -37.63
C GLY A 24 -41.49 39.46 -37.02
N ILE A 25 -40.69 40.33 -37.68
CA ILE A 25 -40.32 40.72 -39.06
C ILE A 25 -40.47 42.27 -39.26
N ILE A 26 -39.33 42.94 -39.53
CA ILE A 26 -39.10 44.20 -40.29
C ILE A 26 -39.13 45.62 -39.62
N ALA A 27 -38.11 46.41 -40.01
CA ALA A 27 -37.96 47.88 -40.20
C ALA A 27 -37.62 48.88 -39.06
N ALA A 28 -36.40 49.44 -39.21
CA ALA A 28 -36.06 50.87 -39.36
C ALA A 28 -36.32 51.94 -38.27
N GLY A 29 -35.29 52.76 -38.03
CA GLY A 29 -35.42 54.23 -38.09
C GLY A 29 -35.11 55.07 -36.83
N ALA A 30 -34.00 55.83 -36.91
CA ALA A 30 -33.75 57.17 -36.33
C ALA A 30 -33.74 57.45 -34.81
N GLU A 31 -32.62 58.09 -34.40
CA GLU A 31 -32.47 59.23 -33.46
C GLU A 31 -32.97 59.18 -31.99
N GLY A 32 -32.12 59.67 -31.07
CA GLY A 32 -32.49 59.95 -29.68
C GLY A 32 -31.31 60.02 -28.71
N ASP A 33 -30.86 61.23 -28.37
CA ASP A 33 -29.85 61.52 -27.33
C ASP A 33 -30.31 61.11 -25.91
N GLY A 34 -29.37 60.84 -24.99
CA GLY A 34 -29.73 60.63 -23.58
C GLY A 34 -28.68 60.01 -22.66
N THR A 35 -27.79 60.83 -22.11
CA THR A 35 -26.83 60.45 -21.06
C THR A 35 -27.48 59.88 -19.79
N THR A 36 -26.97 58.74 -19.28
CA THR A 36 -27.20 58.31 -17.87
C THR A 36 -25.98 57.59 -17.28
N MET A 37 -25.75 57.78 -15.97
CA MET A 37 -24.56 57.33 -15.25
C MET A 37 -24.54 55.83 -14.96
N ILE A 38 -23.34 55.22 -15.00
CA ILE A 38 -23.08 53.85 -14.54
C ILE A 38 -22.91 53.85 -13.00
N PRO A 39 -23.68 53.05 -12.23
CA PRO A 39 -23.50 52.96 -10.78
C PRO A 39 -22.32 52.05 -10.41
N ALA A 40 -21.36 52.59 -9.66
CA ALA A 40 -20.10 51.93 -9.27
C ALA A 40 -20.24 50.85 -8.16
N ARG A 41 -21.30 50.02 -8.18
CA ARG A 41 -21.58 49.05 -7.09
C ARG A 41 -21.50 47.56 -7.43
N LEU A 42 -21.31 47.15 -8.69
CA LEU A 42 -21.12 45.71 -9.03
C LEU A 42 -19.65 45.25 -9.13
N ARG A 43 -18.66 46.14 -9.15
CA ARG A 43 -17.24 45.74 -9.27
C ARG A 43 -16.56 45.36 -7.95
N ALA A 44 -17.08 45.80 -6.79
CA ALA A 44 -16.48 45.50 -5.49
C ALA A 44 -16.69 44.04 -5.06
N GLY A 45 -17.91 43.48 -5.22
CA GLY A 45 -18.23 42.13 -4.76
C GLY A 45 -17.49 41.02 -5.53
N ALA A 46 -17.44 41.13 -6.86
CA ALA A 46 -16.73 40.16 -7.71
C ALA A 46 -15.21 40.23 -7.51
N ALA A 47 -14.64 41.43 -7.34
CA ALA A 47 -13.23 41.60 -7.05
C ALA A 47 -12.86 41.01 -5.67
N LEU A 48 -13.67 41.24 -4.63
CA LEU A 48 -13.39 40.70 -3.29
C LEU A 48 -13.54 39.17 -3.24
N ALA A 49 -14.49 38.59 -4.00
CA ALA A 49 -14.64 37.15 -4.12
C ALA A 49 -13.49 36.49 -4.91
N LEU A 50 -13.04 37.07 -6.04
CA LEU A 50 -11.85 36.58 -6.74
C LEU A 50 -10.57 36.78 -5.93
N VAL A 51 -10.44 37.88 -5.18
CA VAL A 51 -9.27 38.12 -4.33
C VAL A 51 -9.27 37.17 -3.14
N MET A 52 -10.40 36.88 -2.48
CA MET A 52 -10.43 35.86 -1.43
C MET A 52 -10.23 34.45 -1.98
N ALA A 53 -10.73 34.11 -3.18
CA ALA A 53 -10.48 32.82 -3.82
C ALA A 53 -9.03 32.67 -4.34
N ALA A 54 -8.40 33.77 -4.78
CA ALA A 54 -6.99 33.78 -5.17
C ALA A 54 -6.06 33.76 -3.96
N ILE A 55 -6.40 34.44 -2.86
CA ILE A 55 -5.64 34.36 -1.60
C ILE A 55 -5.80 32.96 -0.98
N SER A 56 -7.02 32.42 -0.88
CA SER A 56 -7.20 31.05 -0.36
C SER A 56 -6.59 29.97 -1.27
N GLY A 57 -6.64 30.17 -2.59
CA GLY A 57 -6.07 29.24 -3.57
C GLY A 57 -4.55 29.28 -3.71
N ALA A 58 -3.94 30.48 -3.67
CA ALA A 58 -2.48 30.63 -3.77
C ALA A 58 -1.75 30.40 -2.44
N GLN A 59 -2.42 30.65 -1.30
CA GLN A 59 -1.85 30.40 0.03
C GLN A 59 -1.92 28.90 0.39
N ALA A 60 -2.84 28.13 -0.20
CA ALA A 60 -2.94 26.67 -0.08
C ALA A 60 -1.97 25.86 -0.96
N GLN A 61 -0.95 26.49 -1.57
CA GLN A 61 0.11 25.76 -2.30
C GLN A 61 1.50 25.90 -1.67
N ASN A 62 1.71 26.90 -0.82
CA ASN A 62 3.03 27.25 -0.29
C ASN A 62 3.24 26.71 1.13
N ALA A 63 4.50 26.46 1.49
CA ALA A 63 4.89 26.26 2.87
C ALA A 63 4.61 27.54 3.68
N SER A 64 3.98 27.41 4.84
CA SER A 64 3.82 28.51 5.80
C SER A 64 5.17 28.92 6.38
N GLU A 65 5.26 30.11 7.00
CA GLU A 65 6.51 30.53 7.64
C GLU A 65 6.96 29.56 8.74
N ALA A 66 6.04 29.04 9.54
CA ALA A 66 6.37 28.01 10.55
C ALA A 66 6.89 26.71 9.91
N THR A 67 6.35 26.29 8.76
CA THR A 67 6.91 25.17 8.00
C THR A 67 8.31 25.48 7.46
N ARG A 68 8.55 26.69 6.93
CA ARG A 68 9.87 27.12 6.44
C ARG A 68 10.92 27.13 7.57
N VAL A 69 10.54 27.64 8.74
CA VAL A 69 11.36 27.58 9.97
C VAL A 69 11.63 26.13 10.38
N ALA A 70 10.63 25.25 10.34
CA ALA A 70 10.80 23.82 10.63
C ALA A 70 11.75 23.13 9.64
N GLN A 71 11.66 23.41 8.33
CA GLN A 71 12.61 22.87 7.34
C GLN A 71 14.04 23.39 7.58
N ALA A 72 14.19 24.68 7.91
CA ALA A 72 15.50 25.26 8.20
C ALA A 72 16.15 24.63 9.45
N ALA A 73 15.36 24.39 10.50
CA ALA A 73 15.79 23.67 11.69
C ALA A 73 16.15 22.20 11.39
N ALA A 74 15.31 21.51 10.61
CA ALA A 74 15.57 20.13 10.18
C ALA A 74 16.86 20.03 9.34
N LEU A 75 17.08 20.96 8.40
CA LEU A 75 18.29 21.04 7.57
C LEU A 75 19.55 21.26 8.43
N ALA A 76 19.48 22.14 9.42
CA ALA A 76 20.58 22.43 10.33
C ALA A 76 20.91 21.28 11.30
N ALA A 77 19.98 20.32 11.48
CA ALA A 77 20.14 19.15 12.34
C ALA A 77 20.56 17.87 11.58
N LEU A 78 20.71 17.92 10.24
CA LEU A 78 21.14 16.76 9.46
C LEU A 78 22.61 16.40 9.75
N PRO A 79 22.96 15.10 9.79
CA PRO A 79 24.35 14.66 9.83
C PRO A 79 25.05 14.94 8.49
N ASP A 80 26.38 14.75 8.47
CA ASP A 80 27.17 14.84 7.24
C ASP A 80 26.62 13.87 6.16
N GLU A 81 26.47 14.37 4.92
CA GLU A 81 25.98 13.58 3.78
C GLU A 81 26.87 12.36 3.49
N GLY A 82 28.18 12.49 3.72
CA GLY A 82 29.17 11.50 3.35
C GLY A 82 29.24 11.28 1.83
N ALA A 83 29.66 10.08 1.42
CA ALA A 83 29.72 9.70 0.01
C ALA A 83 29.15 8.30 -0.29
N ARG A 84 28.82 7.51 0.75
CA ARG A 84 28.46 6.09 0.63
C ARG A 84 27.21 5.90 -0.23
N ASP A 85 26.11 6.56 0.12
CA ASP A 85 24.82 6.35 -0.56
C ASP A 85 24.82 6.89 -1.99
N ALA A 86 25.46 8.03 -2.24
CA ALA A 86 25.64 8.59 -3.58
C ALA A 86 26.43 7.63 -4.50
N ALA A 87 27.51 7.04 -3.98
CA ALA A 87 28.30 6.05 -4.72
C ALA A 87 27.55 4.73 -4.91
N PHE A 88 26.88 4.22 -3.88
CA PHE A 88 26.28 2.88 -3.89
C PHE A 88 24.93 2.84 -4.62
N SER A 89 24.13 3.91 -4.56
CA SER A 89 22.87 4.03 -5.31
C SER A 89 23.08 4.10 -6.83
N THR A 90 24.26 4.52 -7.30
CA THR A 90 24.56 4.61 -8.74
C THR A 90 25.49 3.52 -9.27
N ARG A 91 26.26 2.86 -8.39
CA ARG A 91 27.23 1.82 -8.76
C ARG A 91 26.60 0.66 -9.53
N GLY A 92 27.23 0.31 -10.66
CA GLY A 92 26.87 -0.85 -11.46
C GLY A 92 25.72 -0.63 -12.44
N PHE A 93 25.22 0.60 -12.64
CA PHE A 93 24.19 0.89 -13.64
C PHE A 93 24.58 0.39 -15.04
N LEU A 94 23.69 -0.37 -15.68
CA LEU A 94 23.87 -0.88 -17.03
C LEU A 94 22.90 -0.25 -18.04
N ALA A 95 21.60 -0.23 -17.71
CA ALA A 95 20.55 0.18 -18.62
C ALA A 95 19.26 0.55 -17.87
N THR A 96 18.31 1.19 -18.54
CA THR A 96 16.94 1.40 -18.08
C THR A 96 15.96 1.30 -19.25
N GLY A 97 14.65 1.30 -18.99
CA GLY A 97 13.62 1.32 -20.03
C GLY A 97 13.79 2.51 -20.98
N THR A 98 13.72 2.24 -22.28
CA THR A 98 13.83 3.26 -23.35
C THR A 98 12.59 4.14 -23.47
N GLN A 99 11.47 3.70 -22.88
CA GLN A 99 10.26 4.48 -22.65
C GLN A 99 10.04 4.57 -21.13
N PRO A 100 9.64 5.75 -20.60
CA PRO A 100 9.47 5.92 -19.16
C PRO A 100 8.18 5.28 -18.62
N LEU A 101 7.18 5.04 -19.48
CA LEU A 101 5.89 4.46 -19.09
C LEU A 101 5.87 2.95 -19.32
N ILE A 102 5.58 2.21 -18.24
CA ILE A 102 5.13 0.81 -18.31
C ILE A 102 3.61 0.85 -18.47
N LEU A 103 3.10 0.19 -19.51
CA LEU A 103 1.68 0.15 -19.85
C LEU A 103 1.13 -1.28 -19.72
N ASN A 104 -0.14 -1.42 -19.38
CA ASN A 104 -0.84 -2.70 -19.51
C ASN A 104 -1.31 -2.96 -20.96
N ALA A 105 -1.85 -4.15 -21.21
CA ALA A 105 -2.34 -4.56 -22.53
C ALA A 105 -3.46 -3.66 -23.12
N ALA A 106 -4.14 -2.87 -22.27
CA ALA A 106 -5.15 -1.89 -22.69
C ALA A 106 -4.57 -0.47 -22.90
N GLY A 107 -3.24 -0.31 -22.85
CA GLY A 107 -2.54 0.97 -23.03
C GLY A 107 -2.63 1.92 -21.83
N LYS A 108 -3.12 1.47 -20.66
CA LYS A 108 -3.18 2.31 -19.45
C LYS A 108 -1.82 2.30 -18.73
N PRO A 109 -1.37 3.44 -18.16
CA PRO A 109 -0.18 3.47 -17.32
C PRO A 109 -0.31 2.55 -16.10
N VAL A 110 0.70 1.70 -15.92
CA VAL A 110 0.94 0.87 -14.72
C VAL A 110 2.00 1.51 -13.84
N TRP A 111 3.08 2.03 -14.46
CA TRP A 111 4.16 2.68 -13.75
C TRP A 111 4.85 3.74 -14.63
N ASN A 112 5.49 4.73 -14.01
CA ASN A 112 6.24 5.79 -14.69
C ASN A 112 7.63 5.97 -14.05
N LEU A 113 8.67 5.51 -14.73
CA LEU A 113 10.07 5.59 -14.29
C LEU A 113 10.51 7.06 -14.10
N ALA A 114 10.05 7.97 -14.96
CA ALA A 114 10.39 9.40 -14.91
C ALA A 114 9.58 10.22 -13.88
N ALA A 115 8.75 9.58 -13.05
CA ALA A 115 7.84 10.27 -12.13
C ALA A 115 8.55 11.21 -11.12
N TYR A 116 9.82 10.96 -10.80
CA TYR A 116 10.60 11.69 -9.79
C TYR A 116 11.79 12.47 -10.38
N ASP A 117 11.80 12.70 -11.69
CA ASP A 117 12.84 13.49 -12.36
C ASP A 117 12.91 14.96 -11.91
N PHE A 118 11.89 15.44 -11.20
CA PHE A 118 11.87 16.77 -10.59
C PHE A 118 12.77 16.89 -9.34
N VAL A 119 13.22 15.78 -8.74
CA VAL A 119 14.05 15.78 -7.53
C VAL A 119 15.49 16.14 -7.90
N LYS A 120 15.78 17.44 -8.02
CA LYS A 120 17.07 18.02 -8.46
C LYS A 120 17.37 19.30 -7.68
N GLY A 121 18.62 19.48 -7.28
CA GLY A 121 19.05 20.68 -6.54
C GLY A 121 18.58 20.71 -5.07
N PRO A 122 18.57 21.90 -4.43
CA PRO A 122 18.14 22.06 -3.04
C PRO A 122 16.71 21.60 -2.77
N ALA A 123 16.42 21.24 -1.52
CA ALA A 123 15.08 20.88 -1.08
C ALA A 123 14.12 22.09 -1.17
N PRO A 124 12.93 21.96 -1.78
CA PRO A 124 11.90 22.98 -1.73
C PRO A 124 11.30 23.11 -0.32
N ASP A 125 10.88 24.31 0.08
CA ASP A 125 10.27 24.60 1.39
C ASP A 125 9.07 23.67 1.74
N THR A 126 8.42 23.08 0.72
CA THR A 126 7.28 22.15 0.86
C THR A 126 7.68 20.68 1.07
N VAL A 127 8.97 20.35 1.19
CA VAL A 127 9.46 18.98 1.41
C VAL A 127 10.53 18.98 2.51
N ASN A 128 10.43 18.04 3.45
CA ASN A 128 11.46 17.83 4.46
C ASN A 128 12.84 17.61 3.80
N PRO A 129 13.91 18.33 4.21
CA PRO A 129 15.21 18.28 3.54
C PRO A 129 15.86 16.89 3.59
N SER A 130 15.59 16.11 4.65
CA SER A 130 16.06 14.72 4.76
C SER A 130 15.34 13.80 3.78
N LEU A 131 14.02 13.96 3.62
CA LEU A 131 13.24 13.20 2.65
C LEU A 131 13.67 13.54 1.21
N TRP A 132 13.95 14.81 0.93
CA TRP A 132 14.47 15.24 -0.37
C TRP A 132 15.86 14.64 -0.66
N ARG A 133 16.76 14.64 0.33
CA ARG A 133 18.05 13.94 0.29
C ARG A 133 17.85 12.46 -0.02
N HIS A 134 16.96 11.79 0.71
CA HIS A 134 16.68 10.36 0.51
C HIS A 134 16.19 10.05 -0.90
N MET A 135 15.21 10.83 -1.37
CA MET A 135 14.64 10.69 -2.71
C MET A 135 15.63 11.03 -3.83
N THR A 136 16.70 11.78 -3.55
CA THR A 136 17.79 12.03 -4.51
C THR A 136 18.53 10.74 -4.86
N HIS A 137 18.73 9.85 -3.90
CA HIS A 137 19.37 8.54 -4.09
C HIS A 137 18.37 7.45 -4.48
N LEU A 138 17.19 7.42 -3.84
CA LEU A 138 16.20 6.35 -4.02
C LEU A 138 15.57 6.31 -5.41
N LYS A 139 15.45 7.46 -6.09
CA LYS A 139 14.87 7.57 -7.45
C LYS A 139 15.65 6.84 -8.56
N HIS A 140 16.86 6.36 -8.27
CA HIS A 140 17.74 5.75 -9.26
C HIS A 140 17.23 4.37 -9.73
N HIS A 141 16.51 4.39 -10.86
CA HIS A 141 15.87 3.25 -11.50
C HIS A 141 16.69 2.63 -12.65
N GLY A 142 16.46 1.36 -12.94
CA GLY A 142 17.11 0.62 -14.03
C GLY A 142 17.67 -0.73 -13.58
N LEU A 143 18.47 -1.34 -14.46
CA LEU A 143 19.22 -2.58 -14.23
C LEU A 143 20.62 -2.25 -13.72
N TYR A 144 20.98 -2.80 -12.57
CA TYR A 144 22.26 -2.62 -11.90
C TYR A 144 22.98 -3.96 -11.72
N GLN A 145 24.25 -4.01 -12.10
CA GLN A 145 25.16 -5.11 -11.78
C GLN A 145 25.65 -4.98 -10.34
N VAL A 146 25.35 -5.98 -9.52
CA VAL A 146 25.81 -6.09 -8.13
C VAL A 146 27.15 -6.84 -8.08
N THR A 147 27.21 -8.00 -8.75
CA THR A 147 28.39 -8.86 -8.89
C THR A 147 28.47 -9.39 -10.34
N PRO A 148 29.49 -10.18 -10.74
CA PRO A 148 29.55 -10.77 -12.08
C PRO A 148 28.31 -11.59 -12.49
N ASN A 149 27.62 -12.25 -11.54
CA ASN A 149 26.43 -13.06 -11.83
C ASN A 149 25.16 -12.67 -11.04
N VAL A 150 25.14 -11.52 -10.35
CA VAL A 150 23.95 -10.98 -9.66
C VAL A 150 23.66 -9.55 -10.11
N TRP A 151 22.39 -9.29 -10.45
CA TRP A 151 21.86 -7.97 -10.81
C TRP A 151 20.59 -7.67 -10.03
N GLN A 152 20.21 -6.39 -9.98
CA GLN A 152 18.89 -5.97 -9.53
C GLN A 152 18.26 -5.02 -10.56
N VAL A 153 16.98 -5.21 -10.88
CA VAL A 153 16.16 -4.18 -11.51
C VAL A 153 15.46 -3.41 -10.40
N ARG A 154 15.63 -2.09 -10.38
CA ARG A 154 15.19 -1.20 -9.30
C ARG A 154 14.33 -0.06 -9.84
N GLY A 155 13.39 0.43 -9.03
CA GLY A 155 12.53 1.57 -9.36
C GLY A 155 11.54 1.34 -10.51
N PHE A 156 11.37 0.08 -10.94
CA PHE A 156 10.28 -0.36 -11.83
C PHE A 156 8.96 -0.62 -11.07
N ASP A 157 9.04 -0.66 -9.74
CA ASP A 157 7.96 -0.80 -8.78
C ASP A 157 8.44 -0.23 -7.42
N VAL A 158 7.76 -0.54 -6.32
CA VAL A 158 8.23 -0.24 -4.96
C VAL A 158 9.43 -1.11 -4.54
N SER A 159 9.46 -2.36 -4.98
CA SER A 159 10.49 -3.36 -4.69
C SER A 159 11.53 -3.49 -5.82
N ASN A 160 12.59 -4.24 -5.53
CA ASN A 160 13.65 -4.62 -6.46
C ASN A 160 13.44 -6.07 -6.91
N MET A 161 13.59 -6.34 -8.21
CA MET A 161 13.67 -7.71 -8.72
C MET A 161 15.13 -8.13 -8.85
N THR A 162 15.54 -9.15 -8.08
CA THR A 162 16.92 -9.65 -8.09
C THR A 162 17.05 -10.80 -9.10
N ILE A 163 18.10 -10.73 -9.93
CA ILE A 163 18.39 -11.69 -11.00
C ILE A 163 19.74 -12.33 -10.73
N ILE A 164 19.79 -13.66 -10.72
CA ILE A 164 21.02 -14.44 -10.62
C ILE A 164 21.18 -15.29 -11.88
N ARG A 165 22.38 -15.29 -12.47
CA ARG A 165 22.69 -16.17 -13.61
C ARG A 165 22.92 -17.59 -13.13
N GLY A 166 22.00 -18.50 -13.47
CA GLY A 166 22.21 -19.93 -13.35
C GLY A 166 22.94 -20.52 -14.57
N ALA A 167 23.15 -21.82 -14.55
CA ALA A 167 23.78 -22.55 -15.65
C ALA A 167 22.96 -22.47 -16.95
N THR A 168 21.64 -22.64 -16.85
CA THR A 168 20.72 -22.70 -17.99
C THR A 168 19.86 -21.44 -18.16
N GLY A 169 19.54 -20.74 -17.07
CA GLY A 169 18.54 -19.69 -17.03
C GLY A 169 18.82 -18.53 -16.06
N TRP A 170 17.77 -17.81 -15.72
CA TRP A 170 17.72 -16.81 -14.66
C TRP A 170 17.03 -17.39 -13.41
N ILE A 171 17.64 -17.21 -12.25
CA ILE A 171 16.94 -17.36 -10.97
C ILE A 171 16.44 -15.97 -10.59
N VAL A 172 15.14 -15.83 -10.36
CA VAL A 172 14.48 -14.57 -10.00
C VAL A 172 14.13 -14.61 -8.51
N ILE A 173 14.47 -13.56 -7.78
CA ILE A 173 13.97 -13.32 -6.42
C ILE A 173 13.12 -12.05 -6.46
N ASP A 174 11.92 -12.13 -5.89
CA ASP A 174 10.93 -11.06 -5.71
C ASP A 174 10.49 -10.37 -7.02
N PRO A 175 9.55 -10.97 -7.79
CA PRO A 175 9.12 -10.47 -9.09
C PRO A 175 8.14 -9.28 -9.02
N LEU A 176 8.40 -8.27 -8.18
CA LEU A 176 7.63 -7.01 -8.10
C LEU A 176 6.13 -7.16 -7.76
N THR A 177 5.39 -6.04 -7.73
CA THR A 177 3.96 -5.99 -7.37
C THR A 177 3.03 -6.41 -8.50
N SER A 178 3.41 -6.17 -9.77
CA SER A 178 2.53 -6.47 -10.90
C SER A 178 3.21 -7.22 -12.04
N VAL A 179 2.40 -8.02 -12.73
CA VAL A 179 2.79 -8.80 -13.92
C VAL A 179 3.45 -7.91 -14.97
N GLU A 180 2.90 -6.73 -15.23
CA GLU A 180 3.39 -5.80 -16.24
C GLU A 180 4.74 -5.15 -15.85
N ALA A 181 4.92 -4.80 -14.57
CA ALA A 181 6.20 -4.29 -14.06
C ALA A 181 7.30 -5.36 -14.15
N ALA A 182 7.00 -6.60 -13.75
CA ALA A 182 7.91 -7.73 -13.79
C ALA A 182 8.29 -8.14 -15.21
N GLN A 183 7.33 -8.13 -16.15
CA GLN A 183 7.58 -8.32 -17.59
C GLN A 183 8.53 -7.26 -18.14
N ALA A 184 8.30 -5.97 -17.84
CA ALA A 184 9.16 -4.89 -18.29
C ALA A 184 10.58 -4.99 -17.73
N ALA A 185 10.71 -5.38 -16.45
CA ALA A 185 11.98 -5.60 -15.79
C ALA A 185 12.75 -6.81 -16.38
N LEU A 186 12.09 -7.95 -16.61
CA LEU A 186 12.72 -9.12 -17.23
C LEU A 186 13.05 -8.89 -18.71
N ALA A 187 12.25 -8.09 -19.43
CA ALA A 187 12.56 -7.66 -20.79
C ALA A 187 13.83 -6.80 -20.84
N LEU A 188 14.01 -5.86 -19.90
CA LEU A 188 15.24 -5.07 -19.77
C LEU A 188 16.47 -5.95 -19.50
N VAL A 189 16.35 -6.92 -18.59
CA VAL A 189 17.37 -7.92 -18.27
C VAL A 189 17.78 -8.69 -19.52
N ASN A 190 16.83 -9.28 -20.23
CA ASN A 190 17.08 -10.08 -21.43
C ASN A 190 17.63 -9.24 -22.61
N ALA A 191 17.20 -7.99 -22.75
CA ALA A 191 17.72 -7.07 -23.77
C ALA A 191 19.17 -6.64 -23.50
N THR A 192 19.58 -6.57 -22.23
CA THR A 192 20.91 -6.09 -21.82
C THR A 192 21.93 -7.23 -21.66
N LEU A 193 21.51 -8.37 -21.12
CA LEU A 193 22.38 -9.50 -20.73
C LEU A 193 22.23 -10.74 -21.65
N GLY A 194 21.32 -10.68 -22.62
CA GLY A 194 20.97 -11.78 -23.52
C GLY A 194 19.79 -12.61 -22.99
N GLN A 195 18.98 -13.12 -23.92
CA GLN A 195 17.79 -13.92 -23.62
C GLN A 195 18.12 -15.22 -22.87
N ARG A 196 17.43 -15.47 -21.75
CA ARG A 196 17.40 -16.77 -21.05
C ARG A 196 16.01 -17.06 -20.49
N PRO A 197 15.61 -18.35 -20.38
CA PRO A 197 14.42 -18.71 -19.62
C PRO A 197 14.63 -18.44 -18.12
N VAL A 198 13.56 -18.25 -17.36
CA VAL A 198 13.62 -18.33 -15.90
C VAL A 198 13.70 -19.81 -15.49
N SER A 199 14.71 -20.15 -14.69
CA SER A 199 15.04 -21.51 -14.22
C SER A 199 14.77 -21.71 -12.73
N GLY A 200 14.41 -20.64 -12.00
CA GLY A 200 13.92 -20.71 -10.62
C GLY A 200 13.26 -19.40 -10.20
N LEU A 201 12.25 -19.48 -9.35
CA LEU A 201 11.56 -18.34 -8.75
C LEU A 201 11.60 -18.45 -7.23
N ILE A 202 11.85 -17.34 -6.55
CA ILE A 202 11.97 -17.27 -5.10
C ILE A 202 11.17 -16.07 -4.61
N TYR A 203 10.32 -16.28 -3.61
CA TYR A 203 9.70 -15.21 -2.82
C TYR A 203 10.44 -15.12 -1.50
N SER A 204 11.04 -13.98 -1.19
CA SER A 204 11.68 -13.76 0.11
C SER A 204 10.67 -13.82 1.25
N HIS A 205 9.46 -13.28 1.02
CA HIS A 205 8.42 -13.20 2.03
C HIS A 205 7.00 -12.95 1.48
N SER A 206 6.01 -12.94 2.37
CA SER A 206 4.57 -12.98 2.05
C SER A 206 3.88 -11.64 1.71
N HIS A 207 4.60 -10.60 1.26
CA HIS A 207 3.97 -9.33 0.81
C HIS A 207 3.81 -9.24 -0.72
N GLY A 208 2.76 -8.53 -1.14
CA GLY A 208 2.29 -8.50 -2.53
C GLY A 208 3.30 -7.92 -3.53
N ASP A 209 4.19 -7.05 -3.09
CA ASP A 209 5.30 -6.49 -3.86
C ASP A 209 6.49 -7.45 -4.07
N HIS A 210 6.45 -8.64 -3.46
CA HIS A 210 7.49 -9.69 -3.55
C HIS A 210 6.99 -10.99 -4.18
N PHE A 211 5.70 -11.09 -4.53
CA PHE A 211 5.17 -12.20 -5.32
C PHE A 211 4.25 -11.75 -6.47
N GLY A 212 3.76 -10.51 -6.46
CA GLY A 212 2.66 -10.03 -7.29
C GLY A 212 2.87 -10.12 -8.79
N GLY A 213 4.09 -9.91 -9.28
CA GLY A 213 4.42 -10.07 -10.70
C GLY A 213 4.91 -11.46 -11.10
N ALA A 214 4.69 -12.51 -10.31
CA ALA A 214 5.15 -13.87 -10.60
C ALA A 214 4.79 -14.37 -12.02
N ARG A 215 3.56 -14.15 -12.48
CA ARG A 215 3.14 -14.52 -13.85
C ARG A 215 3.73 -13.63 -14.95
N GLY A 216 4.41 -12.55 -14.58
CA GLY A 216 5.20 -11.73 -15.49
C GLY A 216 6.58 -12.31 -15.80
N VAL A 217 7.05 -13.28 -15.01
CA VAL A 217 8.38 -13.90 -15.18
C VAL A 217 8.33 -15.42 -15.39
N VAL A 218 7.27 -16.10 -14.92
CA VAL A 218 7.13 -17.56 -15.02
C VAL A 218 5.72 -17.94 -15.45
N GLU A 219 5.61 -18.81 -16.45
CA GLU A 219 4.34 -19.44 -16.82
C GLU A 219 3.95 -20.55 -15.84
N PRO A 220 2.71 -20.57 -15.30
CA PRO A 220 2.28 -21.57 -14.32
C PRO A 220 2.46 -23.03 -14.79
N ASP A 221 2.34 -23.29 -16.09
CA ASP A 221 2.52 -24.65 -16.65
C ASP A 221 3.99 -25.10 -16.69
N ALA A 222 4.96 -24.19 -16.59
CA ALA A 222 6.36 -24.55 -16.35
C ALA A 222 6.59 -25.05 -14.91
N VAL A 223 5.90 -24.46 -13.94
CA VAL A 223 5.94 -24.86 -12.53
C VAL A 223 5.22 -26.19 -12.32
N LYS A 224 3.99 -26.35 -12.85
CA LYS A 224 3.25 -27.63 -12.80
C LYS A 224 4.00 -28.79 -13.46
N ALA A 225 4.79 -28.52 -14.50
CA ALA A 225 5.63 -29.51 -15.17
C ALA A 225 6.97 -29.78 -14.46
N GLY A 226 7.21 -29.19 -13.28
CA GLY A 226 8.46 -29.35 -12.51
C GLY A 226 9.70 -28.72 -13.15
N ARG A 227 9.53 -27.83 -14.15
CA ARG A 227 10.66 -27.20 -14.88
C ARG A 227 11.22 -25.97 -14.18
N VAL A 228 10.40 -25.31 -13.34
CA VAL A 228 10.79 -24.13 -12.58
C VAL A 228 10.33 -24.33 -11.14
N PRO A 229 11.24 -24.48 -10.15
CA PRO A 229 10.87 -24.48 -8.75
C PRO A 229 10.45 -23.06 -8.32
N VAL A 230 9.43 -23.00 -7.47
CA VAL A 230 9.01 -21.79 -6.75
C VAL A 230 9.30 -22.03 -5.27
N ILE A 231 10.22 -21.25 -4.69
CA ILE A 231 10.70 -21.41 -3.31
C ILE A 231 10.18 -20.24 -2.45
N ALA A 232 9.65 -20.53 -1.26
CA ALA A 232 9.17 -19.54 -0.31
C ALA A 232 9.44 -19.97 1.15
N PRO A 233 9.34 -19.08 2.16
CA PRO A 233 9.38 -19.50 3.55
C PRO A 233 8.17 -20.40 3.90
N GLU A 234 8.36 -21.30 4.87
CA GLU A 234 7.25 -22.02 5.50
C GLU A 234 6.21 -21.03 6.05
N GLY A 235 4.92 -21.35 5.93
CA GLY A 235 3.81 -20.44 6.27
C GLY A 235 3.46 -19.39 5.21
N PHE A 236 4.25 -19.21 4.13
CA PHE A 236 4.01 -18.19 3.10
C PHE A 236 2.56 -18.12 2.59
N MET A 237 1.95 -19.27 2.26
CA MET A 237 0.60 -19.31 1.69
C MET A 237 -0.50 -18.91 2.68
N GLU A 238 -0.29 -19.20 3.98
CA GLU A 238 -1.21 -18.80 5.05
C GLU A 238 -1.17 -17.29 5.24
N GLU A 239 0.02 -16.70 5.31
CA GLU A 239 0.17 -15.29 5.65
C GLU A 239 -0.07 -14.36 4.45
N ALA A 240 0.28 -14.79 3.23
CA ALA A 240 -0.14 -14.13 1.99
C ALA A 240 -1.68 -14.13 1.83
N THR A 241 -2.39 -15.08 2.44
CA THR A 241 -3.85 -15.09 2.53
C THR A 241 -4.36 -14.18 3.64
N SER A 242 -3.84 -14.37 4.87
CA SER A 242 -4.28 -13.70 6.09
C SER A 242 -4.25 -12.18 5.97
N GLU A 243 -3.18 -11.59 5.43
CA GLU A 243 -3.09 -10.13 5.30
C GLU A 243 -3.99 -9.59 4.18
N ASN A 244 -4.03 -10.25 3.03
CA ASN A 244 -4.62 -9.68 1.81
C ASN A 244 -6.12 -9.94 1.65
N VAL A 245 -6.67 -10.94 2.33
CA VAL A 245 -8.05 -11.41 2.12
C VAL A 245 -8.96 -11.02 3.28
N MET A 246 -8.72 -11.54 4.48
CA MET A 246 -9.59 -11.38 5.67
C MET A 246 -9.92 -9.91 6.00
N ALA A 247 -8.89 -9.06 6.09
CA ALA A 247 -9.00 -7.63 6.34
C ALA A 247 -8.75 -6.78 5.08
N GLY A 248 -8.66 -7.41 3.90
CA GLY A 248 -8.13 -6.80 2.67
C GLY A 248 -8.82 -5.51 2.26
N GLY A 249 -10.16 -5.45 2.37
CA GLY A 249 -10.92 -4.25 2.04
C GLY A 249 -10.56 -3.02 2.91
N ALA A 250 -10.25 -3.24 4.19
CA ALA A 250 -9.83 -2.20 5.11
C ALA A 250 -8.35 -1.84 4.94
N MET A 251 -7.48 -2.85 4.79
CA MET A 251 -6.05 -2.64 4.54
C MET A 251 -5.83 -1.86 3.23
N MET A 252 -6.48 -2.24 2.13
CA MET A 252 -6.34 -1.56 0.84
C MET A 252 -6.78 -0.09 0.90
N ARG A 253 -7.89 0.20 1.61
CA ARG A 253 -8.38 1.59 1.75
C ARG A 253 -7.41 2.48 2.54
N ARG A 254 -6.73 1.91 3.54
CA ARG A 254 -5.69 2.59 4.33
C ARG A 254 -4.35 2.65 3.59
N ALA A 255 -3.99 1.62 2.83
CA ALA A 255 -2.81 1.59 1.99
C ALA A 255 -2.83 2.70 0.93
N ALA A 256 -4.01 3.05 0.40
CA ALA A 256 -4.17 4.19 -0.50
C ALA A 256 -3.66 5.53 0.11
N TYR A 257 -3.80 5.73 1.41
CA TYR A 257 -3.19 6.87 2.12
C TYR A 257 -1.68 6.67 2.32
N GLN A 258 -1.24 5.50 2.77
CA GLN A 258 0.18 5.18 2.98
C GLN A 258 1.04 5.42 1.73
N PHE A 259 0.59 4.96 0.57
CA PHE A 259 1.33 5.07 -0.69
C PHE A 259 0.96 6.31 -1.53
N GLY A 260 -0.01 7.12 -1.07
CA GLY A 260 -0.43 8.34 -1.75
C GLY A 260 -1.15 8.09 -3.08
N THR A 261 -1.95 7.01 -3.16
CA THR A 261 -2.68 6.65 -4.38
C THR A 261 -3.60 7.80 -4.83
N GLY A 262 -3.43 8.26 -6.07
CA GLY A 262 -4.16 9.40 -6.62
C GLY A 262 -3.56 10.77 -6.32
N LEU A 263 -2.48 10.85 -5.54
CA LEU A 263 -1.65 12.05 -5.45
C LEU A 263 -0.66 12.10 -6.63
N THR A 264 -0.46 13.28 -7.20
CA THR A 264 0.58 13.51 -8.20
C THR A 264 1.95 13.55 -7.52
N PRO A 265 2.98 12.84 -8.03
CA PRO A 265 4.36 13.03 -7.61
C PRO A 265 4.82 14.48 -7.82
N GLY A 266 5.43 15.10 -6.81
CA GLY A 266 5.90 16.48 -6.91
C GLY A 266 6.20 17.15 -5.55
N PRO A 267 6.84 18.34 -5.55
CA PRO A 267 7.21 19.05 -4.32
C PRO A 267 6.05 19.37 -3.37
N ALA A 268 4.83 19.55 -3.89
CA ALA A 268 3.60 19.76 -3.10
C ALA A 268 2.72 18.48 -3.00
N GLY A 269 3.19 17.36 -3.56
CA GLY A 269 2.47 16.10 -3.68
C GLY A 269 3.25 14.91 -3.14
N GLN A 270 3.06 13.75 -3.76
CA GLN A 270 3.66 12.47 -3.36
C GLN A 270 5.20 12.54 -3.48
N MET A 271 5.93 11.99 -2.50
CA MET A 271 7.40 11.92 -2.46
C MET A 271 7.90 10.51 -2.08
N GLY A 272 7.63 9.53 -2.94
CA GLY A 272 8.03 8.15 -2.75
C GLY A 272 7.24 7.40 -1.66
N SER A 273 7.78 6.25 -1.26
CA SER A 273 7.32 5.46 -0.10
C SER A 273 8.40 5.27 0.97
N GLY A 274 9.63 5.77 0.75
CA GLY A 274 10.74 5.62 1.69
C GLY A 274 11.58 4.36 1.47
N ILE A 275 10.97 3.24 1.08
CA ILE A 275 11.68 2.01 0.63
C ILE A 275 11.75 1.88 -0.90
N GLY A 276 10.81 2.50 -1.60
CA GLY A 276 10.82 2.64 -3.06
C GLY A 276 10.05 3.87 -3.53
N MET A 277 9.78 3.94 -4.83
CA MET A 277 9.04 5.06 -5.43
C MET A 277 7.52 4.97 -5.20
N GLY A 278 6.95 3.77 -5.22
CA GLY A 278 5.51 3.55 -5.03
C GLY A 278 5.04 2.29 -5.74
N LEU A 279 3.84 1.81 -5.39
CA LEU A 279 3.26 0.59 -5.95
C LEU A 279 2.88 0.79 -7.43
N SER A 280 3.21 -0.18 -8.27
CA SER A 280 2.69 -0.25 -9.63
C SER A 280 1.19 -0.56 -9.66
N ALA A 281 0.45 0.08 -10.57
CA ALA A 281 -1.01 -0.02 -10.68
C ALA A 281 -1.48 -1.17 -11.61
N GLY A 282 -0.72 -2.26 -11.66
CA GLY A 282 -0.91 -3.37 -12.60
C GLY A 282 -1.68 -4.55 -12.02
N THR A 283 -1.53 -5.70 -12.66
CA THR A 283 -2.21 -6.96 -12.31
C THR A 283 -1.42 -7.71 -11.24
N LEU A 284 -2.00 -7.88 -10.05
CA LEU A 284 -1.49 -8.75 -8.99
C LEU A 284 -1.76 -10.23 -9.35
N SER A 285 -0.72 -11.06 -9.29
CA SER A 285 -0.75 -12.52 -9.53
C SER A 285 -0.08 -13.27 -8.38
N LEU A 286 -0.25 -14.59 -8.34
CA LEU A 286 0.48 -15.48 -7.44
C LEU A 286 0.65 -16.84 -8.11
N ILE A 287 1.80 -17.49 -7.89
CA ILE A 287 2.02 -18.90 -8.21
C ILE A 287 2.36 -19.60 -6.90
N ALA A 288 1.67 -20.69 -6.56
CA ALA A 288 1.91 -21.37 -5.30
C ALA A 288 3.36 -21.94 -5.23
N PRO A 289 4.05 -21.83 -4.09
CA PRO A 289 5.36 -22.45 -3.89
C PRO A 289 5.33 -23.97 -4.09
N THR A 290 6.39 -24.51 -4.68
CA THR A 290 6.62 -25.95 -4.86
C THR A 290 7.58 -26.53 -3.83
N ASP A 291 8.34 -25.67 -3.15
CA ASP A 291 9.33 -26.00 -2.12
C ASP A 291 9.27 -24.90 -1.05
N THR A 292 9.45 -25.28 0.21
CA THR A 292 9.43 -24.36 1.35
C THR A 292 10.66 -24.54 2.22
N ILE A 293 11.15 -23.42 2.77
CA ILE A 293 12.26 -23.41 3.72
C ILE A 293 11.69 -23.24 5.13
N ALA A 294 12.06 -24.14 6.04
CA ALA A 294 11.56 -24.14 7.41
C ALA A 294 12.62 -23.70 8.43
N LYS A 295 13.92 -23.81 8.11
CA LYS A 295 15.02 -23.62 9.09
C LYS A 295 16.22 -22.87 8.53
N THR A 296 16.79 -21.99 9.35
CA THR A 296 18.06 -21.31 9.05
C THR A 296 19.20 -22.30 8.83
N GLY A 297 20.00 -22.06 7.79
CA GLY A 297 21.10 -22.92 7.36
C GLY A 297 20.69 -24.00 6.36
N GLU A 298 19.39 -24.16 6.06
CA GLU A 298 18.96 -24.94 4.91
C GLU A 298 19.59 -24.41 3.62
N THR A 299 19.83 -25.31 2.68
CA THR A 299 20.35 -24.97 1.36
C THR A 299 19.50 -25.56 0.25
N ARG A 300 19.54 -24.91 -0.92
CA ARG A 300 19.05 -25.45 -2.19
C ARG A 300 20.10 -25.21 -3.27
N LEU A 301 20.16 -26.11 -4.25
CA LEU A 301 20.95 -25.96 -5.47
C LEU A 301 19.97 -25.67 -6.61
N VAL A 302 19.87 -24.41 -7.01
CA VAL A 302 18.93 -23.97 -8.06
C VAL A 302 19.76 -23.62 -9.29
N ASP A 303 19.55 -24.33 -10.40
CA ASP A 303 20.26 -24.12 -11.69
C ASP A 303 21.79 -23.98 -11.53
N GLY A 304 22.40 -24.80 -10.67
CA GLY A 304 23.84 -24.80 -10.37
C GLY A 304 24.31 -23.79 -9.32
N ILE A 305 23.44 -22.90 -8.81
CA ILE A 305 23.77 -21.91 -7.78
C ILE A 305 23.37 -22.44 -6.40
N SER A 306 24.33 -22.46 -5.47
CA SER A 306 24.07 -22.84 -4.08
C SER A 306 23.59 -21.64 -3.28
N LEU A 307 22.37 -21.75 -2.78
CA LEU A 307 21.71 -20.78 -1.91
C LEU A 307 21.65 -21.34 -0.49
N GLU A 308 21.99 -20.54 0.51
CA GLU A 308 21.72 -20.81 1.94
C GLU A 308 20.65 -19.82 2.43
N PHE A 309 19.70 -20.28 3.23
CA PHE A 309 18.59 -19.46 3.72
C PHE A 309 18.72 -19.19 5.22
N GLN A 310 18.29 -18.02 5.66
CA GLN A 310 18.08 -17.68 7.07
C GLN A 310 16.61 -17.36 7.27
N ILE A 311 15.91 -18.16 8.07
CA ILE A 311 14.53 -17.87 8.45
C ILE A 311 14.52 -16.70 9.43
N VAL A 312 13.69 -15.72 9.14
CA VAL A 312 13.50 -14.53 9.97
C VAL A 312 12.01 -14.23 10.20
N SER A 313 11.11 -15.14 9.82
CA SER A 313 9.66 -15.09 10.06
C SER A 313 9.25 -14.45 11.40
N GLY A 314 8.36 -13.46 11.32
CA GLY A 314 7.94 -12.60 12.43
C GLY A 314 8.64 -11.24 12.49
N THR A 315 9.54 -10.95 11.54
CA THR A 315 10.22 -9.65 11.38
C THR A 315 9.45 -8.67 10.52
N GLU A 316 9.87 -8.44 9.28
CA GLU A 316 9.14 -7.59 8.35
C GLU A 316 7.85 -8.32 7.96
N ALA A 317 7.93 -9.59 7.57
CA ALA A 317 6.74 -10.39 7.34
C ALA A 317 6.56 -11.53 8.35
N PRO A 318 5.31 -12.00 8.57
CA PRO A 318 5.05 -13.21 9.33
C PRO A 318 5.76 -14.46 8.79
N ALA A 319 5.94 -14.56 7.47
CA ALA A 319 6.73 -15.59 6.80
C ALA A 319 7.81 -14.93 5.92
N GLU A 320 9.08 -15.01 6.33
CA GLU A 320 10.22 -14.31 5.70
C GLU A 320 11.53 -15.13 5.80
N PHE A 321 12.36 -15.08 4.76
CA PHE A 321 13.77 -15.46 4.82
C PHE A 321 14.72 -14.45 4.16
N ASN A 322 15.99 -14.52 4.57
CA ASN A 322 17.12 -13.96 3.83
C ASN A 322 17.81 -15.04 2.99
N VAL A 323 18.58 -14.63 1.97
CA VAL A 323 19.28 -15.55 1.05
C VAL A 323 20.77 -15.21 0.93
N PHE A 324 21.65 -16.15 1.28
CA PHE A 324 23.08 -16.07 1.02
C PHE A 324 23.44 -16.84 -0.27
N ILE A 325 23.82 -16.08 -1.30
CA ILE A 325 24.21 -16.57 -2.62
C ILE A 325 25.71 -16.94 -2.56
N ARG A 326 26.00 -18.20 -2.20
CA ARG A 326 27.36 -18.64 -1.81
C ARG A 326 28.46 -18.34 -2.86
N PRO A 327 28.29 -18.64 -4.17
CA PRO A 327 29.37 -18.47 -5.14
C PRO A 327 29.77 -17.00 -5.34
N GLU A 328 28.79 -16.10 -5.22
CA GLU A 328 28.94 -14.67 -5.46
C GLU A 328 29.27 -13.88 -4.19
N LYS A 329 29.20 -14.55 -3.01
CA LYS A 329 29.37 -13.94 -1.68
C LYS A 329 28.45 -12.72 -1.50
N THR A 330 27.19 -12.89 -1.88
CA THR A 330 26.15 -11.86 -1.77
C THR A 330 25.12 -12.31 -0.76
N PHE A 331 24.81 -11.45 0.22
CA PHE A 331 23.71 -11.69 1.16
C PHE A 331 22.53 -10.76 0.82
N LEU A 332 21.39 -11.35 0.48
CA LEU A 332 20.11 -10.66 0.38
C LEU A 332 19.46 -10.65 1.76
N ALA A 333 19.49 -9.50 2.43
CA ALA A 333 18.86 -9.25 3.73
C ALA A 333 17.35 -8.96 3.61
N ALA A 334 16.70 -9.52 2.59
CA ALA A 334 15.30 -9.35 2.20
C ALA A 334 14.78 -7.93 2.51
N GLU A 335 13.91 -7.81 3.51
CA GLU A 335 13.40 -6.53 3.99
C GLU A 335 13.68 -6.28 5.50
N ILE A 336 14.37 -7.21 6.19
CA ILE A 336 14.84 -6.97 7.56
C ILE A 336 15.83 -5.81 7.69
N ALA A 337 16.53 -5.46 6.60
CA ALA A 337 17.41 -4.30 6.53
C ALA A 337 17.21 -3.57 5.20
N THR A 338 16.91 -2.28 5.26
CA THR A 338 16.69 -1.41 4.08
C THR A 338 17.38 -0.05 4.28
N CYS A 339 17.19 0.89 3.36
CA CYS A 339 17.72 2.25 3.46
C CYS A 339 16.97 3.17 4.46
N THR A 340 16.20 2.61 5.38
CA THR A 340 15.37 3.33 6.37
C THR A 340 15.04 2.43 7.56
N LEU A 341 14.69 3.03 8.70
CA LEU A 341 13.90 2.36 9.73
C LEU A 341 12.59 1.87 9.11
N HIS A 342 12.26 0.60 9.30
CA HIS A 342 11.05 -0.02 8.77
C HIS A 342 9.88 0.04 9.77
N ASN A 343 8.68 -0.31 9.32
CA ASN A 343 7.49 -0.42 10.13
C ASN A 343 7.54 -1.66 11.04
N ILE A 344 7.37 -1.47 12.35
CA ILE A 344 7.02 -2.53 13.30
C ILE A 344 5.49 -2.73 13.35
N LEU A 345 4.72 -1.67 13.04
CA LEU A 345 3.33 -1.78 12.58
C LEU A 345 3.13 -0.81 11.42
N THR A 346 2.72 -1.34 10.28
CA THR A 346 2.52 -0.56 9.06
C THR A 346 1.18 0.21 9.12
N PRO A 347 1.12 1.51 8.76
CA PRO A 347 -0.11 2.30 8.88
C PRO A 347 -1.32 1.77 8.09
N ARG A 348 -1.12 0.99 7.02
CA ARG A 348 -2.20 0.25 6.33
C ARG A 348 -2.97 -0.70 7.26
N GLY A 349 -2.35 -1.11 8.36
CA GLY A 349 -2.84 -2.14 9.28
C GLY A 349 -2.23 -3.50 8.96
N ALA A 350 -1.77 -4.20 9.99
CA ALA A 350 -1.23 -5.57 9.95
C ALA A 350 -1.23 -6.14 11.39
N LYS A 351 -0.76 -7.38 11.56
CA LYS A 351 -0.29 -7.87 12.87
C LYS A 351 0.91 -7.02 13.33
N VAL A 352 1.12 -6.85 14.63
CA VAL A 352 2.31 -6.15 15.15
C VAL A 352 3.51 -7.10 15.09
N ARG A 353 4.65 -6.60 14.60
CA ARG A 353 5.89 -7.36 14.36
C ARG A 353 6.76 -7.41 15.64
N ASP A 354 7.54 -8.47 15.85
CA ASP A 354 8.43 -8.59 17.03
C ASP A 354 9.77 -7.89 16.76
N ALA A 355 9.87 -6.61 17.16
CA ALA A 355 11.10 -5.82 17.07
C ALA A 355 12.32 -6.41 17.81
N ARG A 356 12.10 -7.25 18.84
CA ARG A 356 13.17 -7.94 19.58
C ARG A 356 13.67 -9.15 18.80
N ALA A 357 12.78 -9.90 18.16
CA ALA A 357 13.16 -10.96 17.23
C ALA A 357 13.89 -10.38 16.01
N TRP A 358 13.43 -9.25 15.49
CA TRP A 358 14.07 -8.51 14.40
C TRP A 358 15.51 -8.12 14.71
N ALA A 359 15.76 -7.53 15.88
CA ALA A 359 17.11 -7.29 16.36
C ALA A 359 17.94 -8.58 16.49
N HIS A 360 17.36 -9.70 16.91
CA HIS A 360 18.08 -10.96 17.03
C HIS A 360 18.53 -11.51 15.66
N TYR A 361 17.66 -11.53 14.66
CA TYR A 361 18.00 -12.01 13.32
C TYR A 361 18.99 -11.10 12.59
N LEU A 362 18.94 -9.79 12.84
CA LEU A 362 19.95 -8.84 12.36
C LEU A 362 21.32 -9.07 13.02
N ASP A 363 21.38 -9.45 14.30
CA ASP A 363 22.63 -9.84 14.95
C ASP A 363 23.22 -11.13 14.35
N GLU A 364 22.39 -12.15 14.10
CA GLU A 364 22.84 -13.35 13.38
C GLU A 364 23.39 -12.96 12.00
N ALA A 365 22.66 -12.12 11.24
CA ALA A 365 23.08 -11.71 9.91
C ALA A 365 24.40 -10.92 9.91
N ALA A 366 24.57 -9.99 10.85
CA ALA A 366 25.80 -9.22 11.04
C ALA A 366 26.99 -10.10 11.48
N ARG A 367 26.75 -11.19 12.23
CA ARG A 367 27.80 -12.10 12.71
C ARG A 367 28.16 -13.22 11.73
N ARG A 368 27.18 -13.72 10.97
CA ARG A 368 27.30 -14.93 10.13
C ARG A 368 27.45 -14.62 8.66
N TYR A 369 26.63 -13.72 8.11
CA TYR A 369 26.50 -13.53 6.67
C TYR A 369 27.28 -12.32 6.15
N ALA A 370 27.21 -11.16 6.80
CA ALA A 370 27.95 -9.97 6.37
C ALA A 370 29.49 -10.14 6.31
N PRO A 371 30.17 -10.80 7.28
CA PRO A 371 31.62 -11.00 7.22
C PRO A 371 32.05 -11.94 6.08
N ALA A 372 31.14 -12.81 5.64
CA ALA A 372 31.34 -13.72 4.51
C ALA A 372 31.02 -13.07 3.14
N SER A 373 30.30 -11.94 3.14
CA SER A 373 29.72 -11.32 1.94
C SER A 373 30.52 -10.12 1.45
N ASP A 374 30.88 -10.11 0.17
CA ASP A 374 31.55 -8.97 -0.47
C ASP A 374 30.56 -7.83 -0.77
N VAL A 375 29.24 -8.11 -0.74
CA VAL A 375 28.15 -7.14 -0.88
C VAL A 375 26.89 -7.65 -0.14
N VAL A 376 26.16 -6.73 0.49
CA VAL A 376 24.82 -6.98 1.04
C VAL A 376 23.80 -6.25 0.17
N ILE A 377 22.73 -6.94 -0.20
CA ILE A 377 21.60 -6.41 -0.98
C ILE A 377 20.30 -6.52 -0.18
N SER A 378 19.29 -5.76 -0.60
CA SER A 378 17.94 -5.77 -0.04
C SER A 378 16.93 -5.86 -1.18
N SER A 379 15.74 -6.37 -0.89
CA SER A 379 14.59 -6.37 -1.80
C SER A 379 14.02 -4.96 -2.03
N HIS A 380 14.55 -3.94 -1.34
CA HIS A 380 14.32 -2.52 -1.59
C HIS A 380 15.64 -1.73 -1.65
N CYS A 381 15.56 -0.44 -2.01
CA CYS A 381 16.70 0.48 -1.98
C CYS A 381 17.91 0.03 -2.84
N TRP A 382 19.14 0.35 -2.40
CA TRP A 382 20.40 0.05 -3.09
C TRP A 382 21.34 -0.82 -2.23
N PRO A 383 22.29 -1.56 -2.84
CA PRO A 383 23.25 -2.40 -2.12
C PRO A 383 24.23 -1.66 -1.20
N ILE A 384 24.78 -2.38 -0.23
CA ILE A 384 25.95 -1.98 0.58
C ILE A 384 27.15 -2.83 0.16
N PHE A 385 28.16 -2.18 -0.43
CA PHE A 385 29.34 -2.86 -0.97
C PHE A 385 30.51 -2.91 0.03
N GLY A 386 31.09 -4.09 0.21
CA GLY A 386 32.24 -4.34 1.09
C GLY A 386 31.84 -4.92 2.45
N ARG A 387 32.60 -5.92 2.92
CA ARG A 387 32.37 -6.67 4.17
C ARG A 387 32.22 -5.77 5.40
N ALA A 388 33.11 -4.79 5.54
CA ALA A 388 33.13 -3.89 6.70
C ALA A 388 31.87 -2.98 6.72
N GLU A 389 31.54 -2.37 5.58
CA GLU A 389 30.33 -1.56 5.41
C GLU A 389 29.06 -2.39 5.63
N GLY A 390 28.95 -3.58 5.03
CA GLY A 390 27.80 -4.46 5.20
C GLY A 390 27.63 -4.93 6.66
N THR A 391 28.74 -5.21 7.35
CA THR A 391 28.72 -5.58 8.78
C THR A 391 28.30 -4.40 9.64
N ALA A 392 28.86 -3.21 9.40
CA ALA A 392 28.52 -1.99 10.14
C ALA A 392 27.05 -1.58 9.92
N TRP A 393 26.56 -1.68 8.68
CA TRP A 393 25.18 -1.38 8.32
C TRP A 393 24.17 -2.31 9.00
N LEU A 394 24.36 -3.64 8.92
CA LEU A 394 23.48 -4.59 9.64
C LEU A 394 23.58 -4.43 11.16
N THR A 395 24.75 -4.07 11.69
CA THR A 395 24.94 -3.76 13.12
C THR A 395 24.15 -2.51 13.53
N ALA A 396 24.17 -1.45 12.71
CA ALA A 396 23.39 -0.24 12.99
C ALA A 396 21.87 -0.50 12.90
N GLN A 397 21.42 -1.31 11.93
CA GLN A 397 20.02 -1.75 11.85
C GLN A 397 19.63 -2.56 13.11
N ARG A 398 20.44 -3.56 13.51
CA ARG A 398 20.25 -4.33 14.75
C ARG A 398 20.05 -3.42 15.95
N ASP A 399 20.96 -2.46 16.13
CA ASP A 399 20.97 -1.57 17.28
C ASP A 399 19.79 -0.60 17.25
N ASN A 400 19.28 -0.21 16.08
CA ASN A 400 18.07 0.60 15.92
C ASN A 400 16.81 -0.11 16.44
N TYR A 401 16.52 -1.32 15.94
CA TYR A 401 15.37 -2.10 16.42
C TYR A 401 15.52 -2.48 17.90
N ARG A 402 16.74 -2.83 18.34
CA ARG A 402 16.99 -3.20 19.75
C ARG A 402 16.80 -2.02 20.70
N TRP A 403 17.32 -0.85 20.36
CA TRP A 403 17.15 0.38 21.14
C TRP A 403 15.67 0.74 21.24
N LEU A 404 14.97 0.76 20.11
CA LEU A 404 13.56 1.16 20.05
C LEU A 404 12.67 0.22 20.86
N HIS A 405 12.90 -1.09 20.77
CA HIS A 405 12.28 -2.10 21.63
C HIS A 405 12.60 -1.84 23.12
N ASP A 406 13.87 -1.85 23.50
CA ASP A 406 14.28 -1.85 24.91
C ASP A 406 13.93 -0.54 25.61
N GLN A 407 14.01 0.60 24.94
CA GLN A 407 13.61 1.87 25.54
C GLN A 407 12.10 2.03 25.63
N THR A 408 11.31 1.50 24.69
CA THR A 408 9.85 1.41 24.83
C THR A 408 9.50 0.55 26.04
N VAL A 409 10.06 -0.67 26.13
CA VAL A 409 9.83 -1.61 27.23
C VAL A 409 10.26 -1.02 28.58
N ARG A 410 11.39 -0.33 28.64
CA ARG A 410 11.87 0.34 29.86
C ARG A 410 10.98 1.51 30.30
N ARG A 411 10.35 2.22 29.37
CA ARG A 411 9.45 3.35 29.66
C ARG A 411 8.04 2.91 30.03
N MET A 412 7.46 1.91 29.36
CA MET A 412 6.16 1.35 29.78
C MET A 412 6.24 0.72 31.19
N ASN A 413 7.38 0.10 31.55
CA ASN A 413 7.65 -0.36 32.92
C ASN A 413 7.81 0.75 33.97
N ARG A 414 7.77 2.03 33.56
CA ARG A 414 7.73 3.22 34.44
C ARG A 414 6.34 3.85 34.50
N GLY A 415 5.35 3.28 33.80
CA GLY A 415 4.00 3.80 33.70
C GLY A 415 3.79 4.81 32.57
N GLU A 416 4.77 5.03 31.69
CA GLU A 416 4.60 5.89 30.51
C GLU A 416 3.65 5.21 29.49
N THR A 417 2.68 5.95 28.96
CA THR A 417 1.72 5.49 27.94
C THR A 417 2.35 5.49 26.54
N MET A 418 1.72 4.80 25.58
CA MET A 418 2.21 4.72 24.19
C MET A 418 2.49 6.09 23.53
N HIS A 419 1.75 7.13 23.93
CA HIS A 419 1.91 8.49 23.40
C HIS A 419 3.11 9.19 24.04
N GLU A 420 3.26 9.11 25.36
CA GLU A 420 4.38 9.72 26.10
C GLU A 420 5.72 9.09 25.68
N ILE A 421 5.75 7.75 25.55
CA ILE A 421 6.94 7.02 25.07
C ILE A 421 7.34 7.51 23.68
N ALA A 422 6.39 7.61 22.76
CA ALA A 422 6.67 8.02 21.39
C ALA A 422 7.31 9.41 21.31
N GLU A 423 6.74 10.42 21.98
CA GLU A 423 7.35 11.76 22.04
C GLU A 423 8.71 11.73 22.76
N ALA A 424 8.85 10.94 23.83
CA ALA A 424 10.07 10.89 24.64
C ALA A 424 11.21 10.07 24.00
N LEU A 425 10.95 9.30 22.95
CA LEU A 425 11.96 8.62 22.13
C LEU A 425 12.29 9.40 20.86
N GLU A 426 11.30 10.03 20.21
CA GLU A 426 11.53 10.91 19.04
C GLU A 426 12.46 12.08 19.42
N ASN A 427 12.24 12.70 20.58
CA ASN A 427 13.07 13.79 21.11
C ASN A 427 14.42 13.33 21.73
N ALA A 428 14.70 12.02 21.78
CA ALA A 428 15.88 11.47 22.46
C ALA A 428 16.45 10.23 21.74
N ALA A 429 16.48 10.28 20.40
CA ALA A 429 17.13 9.27 19.57
C ALA A 429 18.60 9.05 19.99
N PRO A 430 19.15 7.82 19.90
CA PRO A 430 20.46 7.52 20.45
C PRO A 430 21.55 8.14 19.56
N PRO A 431 22.51 8.91 20.10
CA PRO A 431 23.50 9.62 19.29
C PRO A 431 24.30 8.74 18.32
N GLY A 432 24.54 7.47 18.69
CA GLY A 432 25.26 6.50 17.84
C GLY A 432 24.53 6.09 16.55
N LEU A 433 23.22 6.33 16.43
CA LEU A 433 22.45 6.06 15.20
C LEU A 433 22.16 7.33 14.39
N ALA A 434 22.32 8.52 14.98
CA ALA A 434 21.97 9.79 14.33
C ALA A 434 22.80 10.06 13.05
N GLY A 435 24.01 9.51 12.96
CA GLY A 435 24.87 9.60 11.77
C GLY A 435 24.63 8.53 10.70
N GLU A 436 23.77 7.54 10.92
CA GLU A 436 23.48 6.47 9.95
C GLU A 436 22.19 6.79 9.20
N TRP A 437 22.33 7.23 7.95
CA TRP A 437 21.20 7.62 7.09
C TRP A 437 20.13 6.55 6.93
N SER A 438 20.48 5.26 6.98
CA SER A 438 19.52 4.16 6.91
C SER A 438 18.80 3.85 8.23
N ALA A 439 19.16 4.49 9.34
CA ALA A 439 18.41 4.44 10.60
C ALA A 439 17.30 5.51 10.69
N ARG A 440 17.27 6.46 9.73
CA ARG A 440 16.29 7.56 9.63
C ARG A 440 14.89 7.05 9.29
N GLY A 441 13.86 7.86 9.56
CA GLY A 441 12.46 7.43 9.55
C GLY A 441 11.72 7.70 8.25
N TYR A 442 12.25 7.27 7.10
CA TYR A 442 11.64 7.53 5.79
C TYR A 442 10.41 6.65 5.50
N TYR A 443 10.36 5.45 6.07
CA TYR A 443 9.20 4.55 6.03
C TYR A 443 8.57 4.43 7.42
N GLY A 444 9.11 3.56 8.27
CA GLY A 444 8.77 3.54 9.70
C GLY A 444 9.26 4.79 10.43
N THR A 445 8.63 5.14 11.55
CA THR A 445 9.08 6.24 12.42
C THR A 445 9.24 5.75 13.85
N VAL A 446 10.12 6.39 14.63
CA VAL A 446 10.28 6.10 16.06
C VAL A 446 8.94 6.24 16.77
N SER A 447 8.18 7.31 16.49
CA SER A 447 6.87 7.58 17.08
C SER A 447 5.83 6.46 16.88
N HIS A 448 5.59 5.95 15.66
CA HIS A 448 4.57 4.91 15.47
C HIS A 448 5.07 3.50 15.79
N ASN A 449 6.37 3.25 15.66
CA ASN A 449 6.96 1.98 16.07
C ASN A 449 7.02 1.81 17.59
N ALA A 450 7.28 2.87 18.36
CA ALA A 450 7.19 2.82 19.82
C ALA A 450 5.76 2.50 20.29
N LYS A 451 4.75 3.10 19.65
CA LYS A 451 3.32 2.77 19.89
C LYS A 451 3.01 1.32 19.52
N ALA A 452 3.58 0.81 18.43
CA ALA A 452 3.44 -0.58 18.03
C ALA A 452 4.04 -1.54 19.08
N ILE A 453 5.26 -1.29 19.56
CA ILE A 453 5.89 -2.10 20.61
C ILE A 453 5.07 -2.07 21.91
N TYR A 454 4.51 -0.92 22.29
CA TYR A 454 3.57 -0.85 23.42
C TYR A 454 2.34 -1.74 23.17
N GLN A 455 1.72 -1.62 21.99
CA GLN A 455 0.56 -2.42 21.59
C GLN A 455 0.85 -3.93 21.59
N PHE A 456 2.07 -4.34 21.22
CA PHE A 456 2.51 -5.74 21.25
C PHE A 456 2.46 -6.35 22.66
N TYR A 457 2.86 -5.58 23.69
CA TYR A 457 2.94 -6.07 25.07
C TYR A 457 1.70 -5.80 25.92
N LEU A 458 1.03 -4.67 25.71
CA LEU A 458 -0.05 -4.16 26.59
C LEU A 458 -1.39 -3.95 25.86
N GLY A 459 -1.41 -4.08 24.54
CA GLY A 459 -2.60 -3.83 23.72
C GLY A 459 -2.91 -2.34 23.56
N TRP A 460 -4.17 -2.04 23.26
CA TRP A 460 -4.62 -0.66 22.96
C TRP A 460 -4.91 0.18 24.20
N TYR A 461 -5.12 -0.45 25.36
CA TYR A 461 -5.61 0.22 26.56
C TYR A 461 -4.46 0.73 27.42
N ASP A 462 -4.54 2.01 27.80
CA ASP A 462 -3.51 2.75 28.55
C ASP A 462 -3.69 2.71 30.08
N ALA A 463 -4.58 1.85 30.57
CA ALA A 463 -5.02 1.76 31.96
C ALA A 463 -5.77 3.00 32.52
N VAL A 464 -6.09 4.01 31.70
CA VAL A 464 -6.86 5.19 32.13
C VAL A 464 -8.36 4.92 31.96
N PRO A 465 -9.17 4.85 33.05
CA PRO A 465 -10.57 4.42 32.94
C PRO A 465 -11.47 5.30 32.05
N ALA A 466 -11.11 6.58 31.86
CA ALA A 466 -11.80 7.49 30.93
C ALA A 466 -11.66 7.06 29.45
N ASN A 467 -10.60 6.32 29.11
CA ASN A 467 -10.32 5.85 27.76
C ASN A 467 -10.85 4.42 27.51
N LEU A 468 -11.16 3.66 28.58
CA LEU A 468 -11.64 2.27 28.50
C LEU A 468 -12.97 2.11 27.75
N HIS A 469 -13.89 3.05 27.93
CA HIS A 469 -15.21 3.05 27.29
C HIS A 469 -15.51 4.44 26.71
N ALA A 470 -14.56 4.97 25.93
CA ALA A 470 -14.70 6.25 25.26
C ALA A 470 -15.90 6.26 24.29
N HIS A 471 -16.58 7.41 24.19
CA HIS A 471 -17.62 7.61 23.18
C HIS A 471 -17.06 7.47 21.75
N PRO A 472 -17.85 6.91 20.80
CA PRO A 472 -17.49 6.93 19.38
C PRO A 472 -17.17 8.35 18.87
N PRO A 473 -16.29 8.50 17.85
CA PRO A 473 -15.74 9.80 17.46
C PRO A 473 -16.75 10.92 17.26
N VAL A 474 -17.87 10.67 16.56
CA VAL A 474 -18.93 11.67 16.33
C VAL A 474 -19.58 12.12 17.65
N ALA A 475 -19.94 11.18 18.52
CA ALA A 475 -20.60 11.47 19.80
C ALA A 475 -19.69 12.19 20.79
N ARG A 476 -18.37 11.90 20.76
CA ARG A 476 -17.34 12.65 21.50
C ARG A 476 -17.17 14.06 20.93
N ALA A 477 -17.02 14.17 19.61
CA ALA A 477 -16.79 15.41 18.90
C ALA A 477 -17.90 16.44 19.15
N GLN A 478 -19.18 16.04 19.06
CA GLN A 478 -20.32 16.92 19.33
C GLN A 478 -20.25 17.56 20.71
N ARG A 479 -20.00 16.75 21.75
CA ARG A 479 -19.87 17.21 23.16
C ARG A 479 -18.66 18.12 23.35
N LEU A 480 -17.53 17.81 22.72
CA LEU A 480 -16.32 18.62 22.81
C LEU A 480 -16.52 19.99 22.15
N VAL A 481 -17.11 20.04 20.96
CA VAL A 481 -17.39 21.30 20.25
C VAL A 481 -18.41 22.15 21.01
N GLU A 482 -19.43 21.54 21.63
CA GLU A 482 -20.35 22.24 22.55
C GLU A 482 -19.60 22.86 23.73
N ALA A 483 -18.77 22.06 24.43
CA ALA A 483 -17.97 22.52 25.58
C ALA A 483 -16.94 23.61 25.23
N LEU A 484 -16.42 23.61 24.00
CA LEU A 484 -15.51 24.65 23.47
C LEU A 484 -16.22 25.97 23.10
N GLY A 485 -17.55 26.05 23.21
CA GLY A 485 -18.33 27.23 22.84
C GLY A 485 -18.81 27.25 21.38
N GLY A 486 -18.94 26.07 20.76
CA GLY A 486 -19.51 25.87 19.43
C GLY A 486 -18.49 25.93 18.28
N ALA A 487 -19.03 25.78 17.06
CA ALA A 487 -18.26 25.64 15.83
C ALA A 487 -17.35 26.85 15.55
N GLU A 488 -17.88 28.07 15.60
CA GLU A 488 -17.14 29.31 15.34
C GLU A 488 -15.98 29.52 16.32
N ARG A 489 -16.21 29.22 17.61
CA ARG A 489 -15.16 29.32 18.63
C ARG A 489 -14.08 28.27 18.43
N THR A 490 -14.46 27.04 18.11
CA THR A 490 -13.52 25.94 17.81
C THR A 490 -12.67 26.27 16.59
N LEU A 491 -13.27 26.82 15.52
CA LEU A 491 -12.56 27.26 14.32
C LEU A 491 -11.57 28.40 14.63
N ALA A 492 -11.97 29.41 15.41
CA ALA A 492 -11.08 30.51 15.80
C ALA A 492 -9.90 30.07 16.68
N LEU A 493 -10.10 29.07 17.55
CA LEU A 493 -9.01 28.43 18.32
C LEU A 493 -8.04 27.70 17.38
N ALA A 494 -8.56 26.96 16.40
CA ALA A 494 -7.73 26.29 15.40
C ALA A 494 -6.94 27.28 14.53
N GLU A 495 -7.52 28.39 14.08
CA GLU A 495 -6.80 29.46 13.37
C GLU A 495 -5.66 30.03 14.20
N THR A 496 -5.85 30.17 15.52
CA THR A 496 -4.82 30.64 16.45
C THR A 496 -3.66 29.63 16.52
N ALA A 497 -3.95 28.34 16.60
CA ALA A 497 -2.94 27.27 16.56
C ALA A 497 -2.20 27.22 15.20
N MET A 498 -2.93 27.32 14.09
CA MET A 498 -2.37 27.40 12.73
C MET A 498 -1.38 28.57 12.57
N ALA A 499 -1.74 29.74 13.11
CA ALA A 499 -0.91 30.94 13.07
C ALA A 499 0.35 30.83 13.94
N ALA A 500 0.28 30.06 15.04
CA ALA A 500 1.43 29.72 15.88
C ALA A 500 2.31 28.59 15.31
N GLY A 501 1.87 27.91 14.24
CA GLY A 501 2.57 26.75 13.66
C GLY A 501 2.25 25.42 14.34
N ASP A 502 1.33 25.38 15.30
CA ASP A 502 0.90 24.15 15.98
C ASP A 502 -0.16 23.41 15.17
N TYR A 503 0.28 22.82 14.07
CA TYR A 503 -0.57 22.05 13.16
C TYR A 503 -1.15 20.78 13.81
N ARG A 504 -0.43 20.21 14.79
CA ARG A 504 -0.87 19.02 15.53
C ARG A 504 -2.13 19.35 16.35
N TRP A 505 -2.09 20.44 17.10
CA TRP A 505 -3.25 20.91 17.88
C TRP A 505 -4.37 21.47 17.00
N ALA A 506 -4.02 22.23 15.95
CA ALA A 506 -5.02 22.71 14.98
C ALA A 506 -5.80 21.55 14.35
N SER A 507 -5.11 20.47 13.96
CA SER A 507 -5.76 19.28 13.41
C SER A 507 -6.65 18.55 14.42
N ASP A 508 -6.31 18.48 15.72
CA ASP A 508 -7.21 17.87 16.71
C ASP A 508 -8.52 18.65 16.83
N LEU A 509 -8.45 19.98 17.02
CA LEU A 509 -9.62 20.86 17.07
C LEU A 509 -10.48 20.74 15.81
N LEU A 510 -9.85 20.80 14.64
CA LEU A 510 -10.53 20.77 13.34
C LEU A 510 -11.10 19.39 13.01
N GLN A 511 -10.43 18.29 13.39
CA GLN A 511 -10.93 16.94 13.14
C GLN A 511 -12.16 16.63 14.00
N ASN A 512 -12.16 17.07 15.27
CA ASN A 512 -13.37 17.04 16.11
C ASN A 512 -14.47 17.94 15.51
N LEU A 513 -14.15 19.15 15.02
CA LEU A 513 -15.16 20.00 14.39
C LEU A 513 -15.78 19.38 13.12
N VAL A 514 -14.98 18.72 12.28
CA VAL A 514 -15.47 18.00 11.09
C VAL A 514 -16.34 16.79 11.47
N PHE A 515 -16.04 16.09 12.56
CA PHE A 515 -16.87 14.97 13.03
C PHE A 515 -18.16 15.43 13.73
N ALA A 516 -18.16 16.61 14.37
CA ALA A 516 -19.36 17.21 14.96
C ALA A 516 -20.29 17.82 13.91
N ALA A 517 -19.72 18.43 12.86
CA ALA A 517 -20.42 19.16 11.81
C ALA A 517 -19.84 18.82 10.42
N PRO A 518 -20.15 17.64 9.84
CA PRO A 518 -19.55 17.16 8.60
C PRO A 518 -19.81 18.06 7.38
N ASP A 519 -20.87 18.86 7.38
CA ASP A 519 -21.16 19.82 6.30
C ASP A 519 -20.42 21.16 6.45
N ASN A 520 -19.61 21.33 7.51
CA ASN A 520 -18.81 22.54 7.71
C ASN A 520 -17.61 22.59 6.73
N ALA A 521 -17.85 23.18 5.56
CA ALA A 521 -16.84 23.35 4.51
C ALA A 521 -15.61 24.17 4.97
N ALA A 522 -15.77 25.13 5.88
CA ALA A 522 -14.66 25.91 6.41
C ALA A 522 -13.75 25.04 7.30
N ALA A 523 -14.33 24.23 8.19
CA ALA A 523 -13.58 23.28 9.01
C ALA A 523 -12.82 22.25 8.15
N LYS A 524 -13.48 21.67 7.12
CA LYS A 524 -12.85 20.75 6.17
C LYS A 524 -11.66 21.39 5.43
N ALA A 525 -11.84 22.61 4.89
CA ALA A 525 -10.78 23.32 4.17
C ALA A 525 -9.58 23.65 5.07
N ARG A 526 -9.83 24.05 6.33
CA ARG A 526 -8.75 24.35 7.29
C ARG A 526 -8.06 23.09 7.80
N LEU A 527 -8.79 21.99 8.01
CA LEU A 527 -8.20 20.70 8.37
C LEU A 527 -7.28 20.19 7.26
N ALA A 528 -7.71 20.30 6.00
CA ALA A 528 -6.89 19.96 4.85
C ALA A 528 -5.60 20.79 4.78
N HIS A 529 -5.66 22.10 5.05
CA HIS A 529 -4.47 22.95 5.11
C HIS A 529 -3.55 22.58 6.29
N SER A 530 -4.09 22.23 7.47
CA SER A 530 -3.30 21.75 8.61
C SER A 530 -2.57 20.44 8.31
N TYR A 531 -3.24 19.50 7.67
CA TYR A 531 -2.61 18.27 7.20
C TYR A 531 -1.59 18.52 6.10
N GLN A 532 -1.84 19.43 5.16
CA GLN A 532 -0.87 19.80 4.13
C GLN A 532 0.46 20.30 4.74
N GLN A 533 0.41 21.21 5.72
CA GLN A 533 1.62 21.71 6.37
C GLN A 533 2.35 20.59 7.15
N GLN A 534 1.64 19.68 7.82
CA GLN A 534 2.25 18.49 8.44
C GLN A 534 2.89 17.55 7.41
N GLY A 535 2.25 17.32 6.26
CA GLY A 535 2.81 16.54 5.15
C GLY A 535 4.03 17.20 4.48
N TYR A 536 4.14 18.53 4.56
CA TYR A 536 5.33 19.26 4.12
C TYR A 536 6.51 19.08 5.09
N GLN A 537 6.25 19.13 6.40
CA GLN A 537 7.27 18.94 7.44
C GLN A 537 7.70 17.47 7.63
N ALA A 538 6.84 16.51 7.28
CA ALA A 538 7.08 15.09 7.49
C ALA A 538 8.33 14.55 6.77
N GLU A 539 9.23 13.95 7.53
CA GLU A 539 10.38 13.18 7.05
C GLU A 539 9.96 11.83 6.45
N SER A 540 9.01 11.14 7.10
CA SER A 540 8.46 9.88 6.59
C SER A 540 7.64 10.15 5.33
N ALA A 541 8.03 9.50 4.23
CA ALA A 541 7.32 9.54 2.97
C ALA A 541 5.87 9.07 3.14
N ILE A 542 5.65 8.03 3.96
CA ILE A 542 4.30 7.51 4.20
C ILE A 542 3.47 8.38 5.14
N TRP A 543 4.07 9.11 6.10
CA TRP A 543 3.32 10.11 6.87
C TRP A 543 2.91 11.28 5.98
N ARG A 544 3.83 11.77 5.14
CA ARG A 544 3.52 12.79 4.12
C ARG A 544 2.36 12.35 3.23
N ASN A 545 2.43 11.15 2.67
CA ASN A 545 1.39 10.61 1.79
C ASN A 545 0.03 10.51 2.50
N GLN A 546 0.01 10.05 3.76
CA GLN A 546 -1.22 9.98 4.56
C GLN A 546 -1.83 11.37 4.81
N PHE A 547 -1.02 12.36 5.20
CA PHE A 547 -1.48 13.73 5.41
C PHE A 547 -2.01 14.38 4.12
N LEU A 548 -1.31 14.22 3.00
CA LEU A 548 -1.74 14.78 1.72
C LEU A 548 -2.96 14.03 1.13
N GLY A 549 -3.08 12.73 1.38
CA GLY A 549 -4.26 11.92 1.05
C GLY A 549 -5.49 12.36 1.85
N ALA A 550 -5.33 12.54 3.16
CA ALA A 550 -6.36 13.11 4.05
C ALA A 550 -6.81 14.51 3.60
N ALA A 551 -5.87 15.41 3.28
CA ALA A 551 -6.16 16.74 2.76
C ALA A 551 -6.89 16.69 1.40
N SER A 552 -6.54 15.72 0.54
CA SER A 552 -7.22 15.48 -0.72
C SER A 552 -8.67 15.04 -0.51
N ASP A 553 -8.95 14.07 0.37
CA ASP A 553 -10.30 13.58 0.59
C ASP A 553 -11.22 14.66 1.19
N LEU A 554 -10.70 15.49 2.10
CA LEU A 554 -11.44 16.63 2.68
C LEU A 554 -11.85 17.70 1.66
N THR A 555 -11.11 17.82 0.55
CA THR A 555 -11.30 18.87 -0.47
C THR A 555 -11.91 18.38 -1.78
N ARG A 556 -11.72 17.09 -2.12
CA ARG A 556 -12.15 16.48 -3.39
C ARG A 556 -13.08 15.27 -3.21
N GLY A 557 -13.28 14.79 -1.98
CA GLY A 557 -13.90 13.49 -1.69
C GLY A 557 -12.94 12.33 -1.97
N ARG A 558 -13.25 11.15 -1.41
CA ARG A 558 -12.46 9.93 -1.71
C ARG A 558 -12.55 9.54 -3.18
N ALA A 559 -11.47 8.97 -3.71
CA ALA A 559 -11.51 8.27 -4.98
C ALA A 559 -12.37 6.99 -4.88
N ALA A 560 -13.05 6.62 -5.96
CA ALA A 560 -13.72 5.33 -6.06
C ALA A 560 -12.68 4.20 -6.13
N MET A 561 -12.85 3.15 -5.32
CA MET A 561 -12.00 1.96 -5.34
C MET A 561 -12.71 0.81 -6.08
N THR A 562 -11.95 0.04 -6.85
CA THR A 562 -12.45 -1.20 -7.45
C THR A 562 -12.35 -2.36 -6.46
N ALA A 563 -13.45 -3.07 -6.22
CA ALA A 563 -13.50 -4.28 -5.38
C ALA A 563 -12.91 -5.54 -6.07
N ALA A 564 -12.03 -5.36 -7.06
CA ALA A 564 -11.46 -6.44 -7.86
C ALA A 564 -10.33 -7.13 -7.08
N GLN A 565 -10.56 -8.38 -6.68
CA GLN A 565 -9.56 -9.25 -6.08
C GLN A 565 -8.82 -10.05 -7.16
N SER A 566 -7.56 -10.42 -6.91
CA SER A 566 -6.79 -11.24 -7.85
C SER A 566 -7.36 -12.66 -7.93
N ALA A 567 -7.70 -13.10 -9.14
CA ALA A 567 -8.19 -14.46 -9.38
C ALA A 567 -7.13 -15.52 -9.02
N ASP A 568 -5.85 -15.22 -9.22
CA ASP A 568 -4.75 -16.14 -8.89
C ASP A 568 -4.55 -16.26 -7.38
N LEU A 569 -4.58 -15.14 -6.65
CA LEU A 569 -4.57 -15.14 -5.17
C LEU A 569 -5.72 -15.99 -4.64
N ILE A 570 -6.95 -15.72 -5.11
CA ILE A 570 -8.18 -16.44 -4.76
C ILE A 570 -8.08 -17.96 -5.06
N ALA A 571 -7.50 -18.33 -6.21
CA ALA A 571 -7.33 -19.73 -6.60
C ALA A 571 -6.34 -20.48 -5.70
N ALA A 572 -5.27 -19.78 -5.27
CA ALA A 572 -4.21 -20.33 -4.45
C ALA A 572 -4.58 -20.49 -2.96
N LEU A 573 -5.61 -19.78 -2.46
CA LEU A 573 -6.05 -19.92 -1.05
C LEU A 573 -6.41 -21.37 -0.69
N ALA A 574 -6.26 -21.70 0.59
CA ALA A 574 -6.91 -22.88 1.15
C ALA A 574 -8.44 -22.76 1.05
N THR A 575 -9.18 -23.87 1.10
CA THR A 575 -10.65 -23.83 1.13
C THR A 575 -11.16 -23.32 2.47
N GLN A 576 -10.47 -23.63 3.58
CA GLN A 576 -10.86 -23.17 4.93
C GLN A 576 -10.84 -21.63 5.02
N GLU A 577 -9.70 -21.01 4.71
CA GLU A 577 -9.54 -19.54 4.66
C GLU A 577 -10.57 -18.83 3.77
N LEU A 578 -10.95 -19.43 2.65
CA LEU A 578 -12.00 -18.89 1.76
C LEU A 578 -13.36 -18.87 2.46
N LEU A 579 -13.71 -19.95 3.17
CA LEU A 579 -14.98 -20.05 3.89
C LEU A 579 -15.00 -19.11 5.10
N ASP A 580 -13.89 -19.00 5.82
CA ASP A 580 -13.77 -18.09 6.96
C ASP A 580 -13.78 -16.62 6.50
N SER A 581 -13.15 -16.30 5.36
CA SER A 581 -13.30 -14.98 4.71
C SER A 581 -14.70 -14.70 4.18
N ALA A 582 -15.51 -15.72 3.87
CA ALA A 582 -16.92 -15.52 3.57
C ALA A 582 -17.72 -15.27 4.86
N ALA A 583 -17.35 -15.92 5.96
CA ALA A 583 -17.98 -15.76 7.28
C ALA A 583 -17.83 -14.35 7.85
N THR A 584 -16.71 -13.66 7.62
CA THR A 584 -16.54 -12.26 8.06
C THR A 584 -17.51 -11.27 7.41
N ARG A 585 -18.20 -11.67 6.32
CA ARG A 585 -19.22 -10.88 5.62
C ARG A 585 -20.65 -11.30 5.94
N PHE A 586 -20.85 -12.28 6.81
CA PHE A 586 -22.19 -12.75 7.15
C PHE A 586 -22.91 -11.76 8.07
N ALA A 587 -24.07 -11.26 7.62
CA ALA A 587 -24.94 -10.35 8.36
C ALA A 587 -26.11 -11.14 9.00
N PRO A 588 -25.96 -11.65 10.25
CA PRO A 588 -26.96 -12.54 10.86
C PRO A 588 -28.34 -11.91 10.99
N GLU A 589 -28.42 -10.59 11.16
CA GLU A 589 -29.67 -9.82 11.22
C GLU A 589 -30.46 -9.81 9.90
N ARG A 590 -29.81 -10.19 8.79
CA ARG A 590 -30.41 -10.32 7.45
C ARG A 590 -30.73 -11.77 7.07
N PHE A 591 -30.16 -12.76 7.79
CA PHE A 591 -30.36 -14.19 7.53
C PHE A 591 -31.60 -14.76 8.25
N GLY A 592 -31.90 -14.26 9.45
CA GLY A 592 -32.96 -14.79 10.30
C GLY A 592 -32.52 -16.00 11.14
N THR A 593 -33.45 -16.65 11.84
CA THR A 593 -33.14 -17.62 12.90
C THR A 593 -33.11 -19.09 12.46
N ARG A 594 -33.54 -19.42 11.23
CA ARG A 594 -33.53 -20.80 10.73
C ARG A 594 -32.07 -21.25 10.50
N PRO A 595 -31.59 -22.34 11.12
CA PRO A 595 -30.29 -22.90 10.80
C PRO A 595 -30.29 -23.50 9.39
N LEU A 596 -29.12 -23.51 8.75
CA LEU A 596 -28.88 -24.04 7.42
C LEU A 596 -27.55 -24.80 7.39
N VAL A 597 -27.59 -26.06 6.99
CA VAL A 597 -26.41 -26.91 6.81
C VAL A 597 -26.19 -27.17 5.33
N ILE A 598 -25.05 -26.70 4.81
CA ILE A 598 -24.67 -26.83 3.40
C ILE A 598 -23.52 -27.84 3.29
N GLY A 599 -23.66 -28.85 2.44
CA GLY A 599 -22.55 -29.68 1.96
C GLY A 599 -21.93 -29.08 0.69
N ILE A 600 -20.60 -29.09 0.58
CA ILE A 600 -19.85 -28.54 -0.56
C ILE A 600 -18.89 -29.61 -1.08
N ASP A 601 -18.95 -29.90 -2.37
CA ASP A 601 -18.16 -30.93 -3.05
C ASP A 601 -17.40 -30.28 -4.23
N LEU A 602 -16.10 -30.02 -4.04
CA LEU A 602 -15.25 -29.27 -4.97
C LEU A 602 -14.61 -30.22 -6.00
N THR A 603 -15.25 -30.32 -7.15
CA THR A 603 -14.92 -31.31 -8.20
C THR A 603 -13.55 -31.12 -8.84
N ASP A 604 -13.01 -29.90 -8.81
CA ASP A 604 -11.70 -29.53 -9.36
C ASP A 604 -10.53 -29.70 -8.38
N ARG A 605 -10.82 -29.85 -7.07
CA ARG A 605 -9.82 -30.04 -6.01
C ARG A 605 -9.91 -31.40 -5.31
N ASN A 606 -10.97 -32.17 -5.55
CA ASN A 606 -11.29 -33.40 -4.78
C ASN A 606 -11.34 -33.11 -3.27
N GLU A 607 -11.91 -31.95 -2.91
CA GLU A 607 -12.05 -31.47 -1.54
C GLU A 607 -13.54 -31.42 -1.17
N GLN A 608 -13.86 -31.91 0.03
CA GLN A 608 -15.19 -31.78 0.62
C GLN A 608 -15.16 -30.74 1.73
N ALA A 609 -16.23 -29.97 1.85
CA ALA A 609 -16.41 -29.01 2.92
C ALA A 609 -17.89 -28.90 3.33
N MET A 610 -18.14 -28.16 4.40
CA MET A 610 -19.48 -27.82 4.85
C MET A 610 -19.53 -26.39 5.37
N ILE A 611 -20.72 -25.79 5.31
CA ILE A 611 -21.06 -24.56 6.03
C ILE A 611 -22.21 -24.86 6.97
N GLU A 612 -22.10 -24.42 8.21
CA GLU A 612 -23.22 -24.24 9.12
C GLU A 612 -23.48 -22.75 9.30
N ALA A 613 -24.66 -22.28 8.90
CA ALA A 613 -25.13 -20.94 9.18
C ALA A 613 -26.33 -20.98 10.13
N ASN A 614 -26.40 -20.04 11.06
CA ASN A 614 -27.54 -19.82 11.93
C ASN A 614 -27.74 -18.30 12.13
N GLY A 615 -28.75 -17.87 12.89
CA GLY A 615 -29.02 -16.45 13.15
C GLY A 615 -28.00 -15.73 14.03
N GLN A 616 -26.77 -16.22 14.13
CA GLN A 616 -25.66 -15.65 14.93
C GLN A 616 -24.32 -15.73 14.19
N ALA A 617 -24.03 -16.83 13.51
CA ALA A 617 -22.73 -17.09 12.87
C ALA A 617 -22.85 -17.97 11.61
N MET A 618 -21.85 -17.84 10.74
CA MET A 618 -21.54 -18.78 9.66
C MET A 618 -20.18 -19.43 9.93
N ILE A 619 -20.08 -20.76 9.84
CA ILE A 619 -18.86 -21.53 10.12
C ILE A 619 -18.58 -22.47 8.95
N GLY A 620 -17.41 -22.31 8.33
CA GLY A 620 -16.90 -23.25 7.32
C GLY A 620 -16.06 -24.36 7.96
N ARG A 621 -16.12 -25.58 7.41
CA ARG A 621 -15.22 -26.68 7.78
C ARG A 621 -14.83 -27.50 6.55
N VAL A 622 -13.54 -27.73 6.35
CA VAL A 622 -13.01 -28.62 5.28
C VAL A 622 -12.79 -30.05 5.81
N GLY A 623 -12.94 -31.03 4.93
CA GLY A 623 -12.63 -32.45 5.18
C GLY A 623 -13.84 -33.34 5.44
N THR A 624 -15.05 -32.79 5.58
CA THR A 624 -16.29 -33.56 5.82
C THR A 624 -17.50 -32.96 5.12
N LEU A 625 -18.29 -33.81 4.46
CA LEU A 625 -19.69 -33.51 4.13
C LEU A 625 -20.59 -33.72 5.37
N PRO A 626 -21.68 -32.95 5.52
CA PRO A 626 -22.66 -33.16 6.57
C PRO A 626 -23.47 -34.44 6.32
N LYS A 627 -23.93 -35.11 7.39
CA LYS A 627 -24.74 -36.33 7.28
C LYS A 627 -26.15 -36.09 6.74
N ALA A 628 -26.69 -34.89 6.95
CA ALA A 628 -28.00 -34.45 6.51
C ALA A 628 -27.94 -32.96 6.13
N PRO A 629 -27.42 -32.62 4.94
CA PRO A 629 -27.47 -31.26 4.44
C PRO A 629 -28.91 -30.82 4.15
N ASP A 630 -29.25 -29.57 4.45
CA ASP A 630 -30.40 -28.88 3.86
C ASP A 630 -30.15 -28.59 2.37
N VAL A 631 -28.89 -28.37 2.00
CA VAL A 631 -28.43 -28.04 0.64
C VAL A 631 -27.11 -28.75 0.35
N THR A 632 -26.97 -29.36 -0.82
CA THR A 632 -25.67 -29.85 -1.33
C THR A 632 -25.29 -29.08 -2.58
N ILE A 633 -24.07 -28.54 -2.61
CA ILE A 633 -23.48 -27.81 -3.73
C ILE A 633 -22.31 -28.64 -4.28
N ARG A 634 -22.32 -28.96 -5.57
CA ARG A 634 -21.23 -29.66 -6.25
C ARG A 634 -20.77 -28.89 -7.48
N GLY A 635 -19.47 -28.65 -7.62
CA GLY A 635 -18.90 -27.97 -8.79
C GLY A 635 -17.47 -27.48 -8.57
N PRO A 636 -16.90 -26.74 -9.53
CA PRO A 636 -15.54 -26.21 -9.41
C PRO A 636 -15.47 -25.04 -8.41
N ARG A 637 -14.30 -24.83 -7.79
CA ARG A 637 -14.03 -23.72 -6.85
C ARG A 637 -14.42 -22.35 -7.40
N LEU A 638 -14.24 -22.12 -8.71
CA LEU A 638 -14.60 -20.86 -9.37
C LEU A 638 -16.10 -20.53 -9.25
N ALA A 639 -16.97 -21.53 -9.25
CA ALA A 639 -18.41 -21.34 -9.05
C ALA A 639 -18.74 -21.02 -7.58
N LEU A 640 -18.05 -21.63 -6.61
CA LEU A 640 -18.16 -21.27 -5.19
C LEU A 640 -17.79 -19.80 -4.93
N LEU A 641 -16.76 -19.33 -5.63
CA LEU A 641 -16.29 -17.94 -5.57
C LEU A 641 -17.28 -16.97 -6.20
N ALA A 642 -17.85 -17.32 -7.35
CA ALA A 642 -18.92 -16.54 -7.96
C ALA A 642 -20.15 -16.44 -7.03
N LEU A 643 -20.47 -17.51 -6.31
CA LEU A 643 -21.58 -17.58 -5.37
C LEU A 643 -21.35 -16.69 -4.13
N PHE A 644 -20.29 -16.92 -3.34
CA PHE A 644 -20.09 -16.18 -2.09
C PHE A 644 -19.45 -14.80 -2.28
N PHE A 645 -18.52 -14.65 -3.22
CA PHE A 645 -17.74 -13.41 -3.34
C PHE A 645 -18.35 -12.42 -4.34
N LEU A 646 -18.76 -12.90 -5.52
CA LEU A 646 -19.43 -12.06 -6.52
C LEU A 646 -20.96 -11.99 -6.35
N LYS A 647 -21.52 -12.69 -5.35
CA LYS A 647 -22.96 -12.76 -5.06
C LYS A 647 -23.82 -13.11 -6.29
N GLN A 648 -23.30 -13.95 -7.19
CA GLN A 648 -24.08 -14.41 -8.34
C GLN A 648 -25.27 -15.24 -7.84
N PRO A 649 -26.49 -15.02 -8.37
CA PRO A 649 -27.66 -15.74 -7.92
C PRO A 649 -27.52 -17.23 -8.26
N VAL A 650 -28.05 -18.09 -7.39
CA VAL A 650 -27.92 -19.57 -7.50
C VAL A 650 -28.28 -20.05 -8.91
N SER A 651 -29.40 -19.55 -9.45
CA SER A 651 -29.91 -19.90 -10.78
C SER A 651 -28.97 -19.57 -11.95
N ALA A 652 -28.14 -18.52 -11.84
CA ALA A 652 -27.18 -18.17 -12.89
C ALA A 652 -25.98 -19.13 -12.90
N LEU A 653 -25.58 -19.64 -11.73
CA LEU A 653 -24.47 -20.57 -11.60
C LEU A 653 -24.85 -22.01 -11.95
N GLU A 654 -26.12 -22.39 -11.78
CA GLU A 654 -26.61 -23.68 -12.29
C GLU A 654 -26.51 -23.79 -13.82
N GLY A 655 -26.77 -22.69 -14.54
CA GLY A 655 -26.51 -22.60 -15.98
C GLY A 655 -25.01 -22.66 -16.36
N GLY A 656 -24.11 -22.46 -15.38
CA GLY A 656 -22.65 -22.53 -15.53
C GLY A 656 -22.00 -23.82 -15.03
N GLY A 657 -22.79 -24.83 -14.64
CA GLY A 657 -22.29 -26.15 -14.20
C GLY A 657 -22.17 -26.34 -12.68
N LEU A 658 -22.70 -25.43 -11.87
CA LEU A 658 -22.90 -25.66 -10.43
C LEU A 658 -24.13 -26.56 -10.22
N GLN A 659 -23.98 -27.71 -9.58
CA GLN A 659 -25.12 -28.55 -9.19
C GLN A 659 -25.57 -28.15 -7.79
N VAL A 660 -26.86 -27.86 -7.60
CA VAL A 660 -27.45 -27.54 -6.29
C VAL A 660 -28.66 -28.43 -6.02
N GLU A 661 -28.54 -29.26 -4.99
CA GLU A 661 -29.59 -30.15 -4.48
C GLU A 661 -30.12 -29.60 -3.13
N GLY A 662 -31.40 -29.79 -2.82
CA GLY A 662 -32.01 -29.34 -1.56
C GLY A 662 -32.65 -27.93 -1.62
N ASP A 663 -32.66 -27.23 -0.49
CA ASP A 663 -33.37 -25.95 -0.30
C ASP A 663 -32.62 -24.74 -0.94
N LYS A 664 -32.76 -24.62 -2.27
CA LYS A 664 -32.18 -23.51 -3.05
C LYS A 664 -32.60 -22.12 -2.57
N ALA A 665 -33.79 -21.98 -1.98
CA ALA A 665 -34.28 -20.71 -1.46
C ALA A 665 -33.54 -20.33 -0.17
N ALA A 666 -33.29 -21.29 0.72
CA ALA A 666 -32.45 -21.08 1.90
C ALA A 666 -30.99 -20.78 1.51
N LEU A 667 -30.44 -21.44 0.48
CA LEU A 667 -29.12 -21.08 -0.06
C LEU A 667 -29.08 -19.63 -0.54
N GLN A 668 -30.04 -19.21 -1.38
CA GLN A 668 -30.10 -17.83 -1.87
C GLN A 668 -30.23 -16.84 -0.70
N GLY A 669 -31.02 -17.17 0.34
CA GLY A 669 -31.12 -16.37 1.57
C GLY A 669 -29.77 -16.18 2.28
N LEU A 670 -28.92 -17.22 2.33
CA LEU A 670 -27.55 -17.08 2.85
C LEU A 670 -26.72 -16.12 2.00
N ILE A 671 -26.75 -16.27 0.67
CA ILE A 671 -26.00 -15.39 -0.24
C ILE A 671 -26.47 -13.95 -0.10
N ASP A 672 -27.78 -13.74 -0.03
CA ASP A 672 -28.36 -12.41 0.15
C ASP A 672 -27.87 -11.79 1.46
N ALA A 673 -27.82 -12.56 2.55
CA ALA A 673 -27.30 -12.16 3.86
C ALA A 673 -25.78 -11.99 3.96
N LEU A 674 -24.99 -12.27 2.91
CA LEU A 674 -23.60 -11.81 2.85
C LEU A 674 -23.56 -10.33 2.46
N ASP A 675 -22.74 -9.53 3.12
CA ASP A 675 -22.44 -8.17 2.66
C ASP A 675 -21.62 -8.19 1.35
N PRO A 676 -21.72 -7.15 0.50
CA PRO A 676 -20.92 -7.06 -0.72
C PRO A 676 -19.42 -6.92 -0.41
N MET A 677 -18.56 -7.19 -1.39
CA MET A 677 -17.14 -6.89 -1.25
C MET A 677 -16.92 -5.38 -0.97
N PRO A 678 -16.07 -5.00 0.01
CA PRO A 678 -15.85 -3.60 0.36
C PRO A 678 -15.38 -2.73 -0.81
N GLN A 679 -15.92 -1.52 -0.92
CA GLN A 679 -15.60 -0.53 -1.97
C GLN A 679 -14.87 0.71 -1.40
N GLY A 680 -14.17 0.53 -0.28
CA GLY A 680 -13.60 1.60 0.52
C GLY A 680 -14.64 2.34 1.39
N PHE A 681 -14.15 3.19 2.29
CA PHE A 681 -14.92 3.96 3.28
C PHE A 681 -14.31 5.36 3.48
N GLU A 682 -15.01 6.26 4.17
CA GLU A 682 -14.43 7.54 4.60
C GLU A 682 -13.47 7.33 5.79
N ILE A 683 -12.43 8.16 5.88
CA ILE A 683 -11.41 8.10 6.96
C ILE A 683 -11.43 9.36 7.81
N VAL A 684 -11.47 10.53 7.17
CA VAL A 684 -11.32 11.86 7.79
C VAL A 684 -12.64 12.61 7.95
N THR A 685 -13.75 11.95 7.62
CA THR A 685 -15.13 12.36 7.90
C THR A 685 -15.88 11.17 8.50
N PRO A 686 -17.04 11.40 9.17
CA PRO A 686 -17.93 10.34 9.66
C PRO A 686 -18.39 9.35 8.58
#